data_AF-A0A955KB62-F1
#
_entry.id   AF-A0A955KB62-F1
#
_cell.length_a   1.000
_cell.length_b   1.000
_cell.length_c   1.000
_cell.angle_alpha   90.00
_cell.angle_beta   90.00
_cell.angle_gamma   90.00
#
_symmetry.space_group_name_H-M   'P 1'
#
loop_
_entity.id
_entity.type
_entity.pdbx_description
1 polymer ?
#
loop_
_entity_poly.entity_id
_entity_poly.type
_entity_poly.pdbx_seq_one_letter_code
_entity_poly.pdbx_strand_id
1 'polypeptide(L)'
;MKEQRVDSVAGAMKYVAGHLARIESDLKILYLPGNTGLIPLVESWIFNNAHQLRGVHVFQTLALGPAHGWSDAVAQGVIPVTPFIGPGVRELVNEGLAKNIRCNLSQVPRLVREHWKPQVAIAHVSPPDQYGRVTLGLNAGLDYTAVRSADFKVAVVNEQMPRWHIGMYYDPPTNRHFETGCAMSLSEFDIVVHINEPLHEHKMSPKADQQEQAAAVAEHIFTMLAEYADESGDLPHTLQLGIGSIPNAVAGTLAAANVSVSSIWSEMFSNGVLDLYRNGLIKRLGGTFLRDHIVVGFVLGDKDLYWEMHQNPDFAVLPQEYVNDPALIKHNPYMVSINSTISASVTGEIAAATMHRRYHSDVGGQNDFALGASWSEGGVAIIAFLSTATLKNGSLVSKIVATHPEGTHNTISADLPVVVVTEYGVADLRMVDDRDRVLRMLTIAHPDWRQYLGKMSRALPAIQGVDTISPRLVSLRNGDRVILRPATHEDVSMIKSYIPQLSAQDRETRYLSTGITIESLTDPERLKRLYDTTLDFIDHAAFVVEKEDEVLGVAHAYRTSDGLYELSFSRRSDLAGQGIGSHLMCVLYDWARKCGVQTFRADVLSVANPRMISLFRLWKFSVDRNPDDPTLSDVHGSLKEITPPAGCSRAA
;
A
#
# COMPACT_ATOMS: atom_id res chain seq x y z
N MET A 1 35.98 -18.23 -32.21
CA MET A 1 36.04 -18.93 -30.90
C MET A 1 35.05 -20.09 -30.96
N LYS A 2 35.41 -21.26 -30.43
CA LYS A 2 34.76 -22.55 -30.71
C LYS A 2 33.35 -22.62 -30.12
N GLU A 3 32.33 -22.53 -30.97
CA GLU A 3 30.94 -22.92 -30.64
C GLU A 3 30.95 -24.41 -30.28
N GLN A 4 30.81 -24.74 -29.00
CA GLN A 4 30.63 -26.13 -28.57
C GLN A 4 29.14 -26.43 -28.57
N ARG A 5 28.66 -27.02 -29.67
CA ARG A 5 27.33 -27.65 -29.69
C ARG A 5 27.36 -28.85 -28.76
N VAL A 6 26.43 -28.87 -27.81
CA VAL A 6 26.25 -29.99 -26.87
C VAL A 6 24.88 -30.60 -27.16
N ASP A 7 24.83 -31.92 -27.25
CA ASP A 7 23.64 -32.64 -27.75
C ASP A 7 22.45 -32.67 -26.75
N SER A 8 22.63 -32.16 -25.52
CA SER A 8 21.56 -32.15 -24.51
C SER A 8 21.74 -31.10 -23.42
N VAL A 9 20.63 -30.70 -22.79
CA VAL A 9 20.62 -29.81 -21.61
C VAL A 9 21.46 -30.41 -20.47
N ALA A 10 21.36 -31.71 -20.23
CA ALA A 10 22.15 -32.38 -19.20
C ALA A 10 23.67 -32.32 -19.47
N GLY A 11 24.07 -32.40 -20.75
CA GLY A 11 25.47 -32.21 -21.16
C GLY A 11 25.95 -30.79 -20.91
N ALA A 12 25.15 -29.79 -21.29
CA ALA A 12 25.49 -28.39 -21.04
C ALA A 12 25.58 -28.09 -19.54
N MET A 13 24.65 -28.62 -18.74
CA MET A 13 24.66 -28.40 -17.29
C MET A 13 25.84 -29.08 -16.58
N LYS A 14 26.29 -30.25 -17.05
CA LYS A 14 27.56 -30.85 -16.58
C LYS A 14 28.75 -29.94 -16.85
N TYR A 15 28.79 -29.30 -18.03
CA TYR A 15 29.82 -28.33 -18.34
C TYR A 15 29.74 -27.10 -17.43
N VAL A 16 28.53 -26.56 -17.22
CA VAL A 16 28.28 -25.43 -16.29
C VAL A 16 28.77 -25.75 -14.89
N ALA A 17 28.41 -26.90 -14.32
CA ALA A 17 28.88 -27.30 -12.99
C ALA A 17 30.40 -27.45 -12.94
N GLY A 18 31.01 -28.07 -13.95
CA GLY A 18 32.47 -28.16 -14.06
C GLY A 18 33.15 -26.80 -14.20
N HIS A 19 32.52 -25.85 -14.90
CA HIS A 19 33.02 -24.49 -15.06
C HIS A 19 32.96 -23.73 -13.72
N LEU A 20 31.80 -23.72 -13.05
CA LEU A 20 31.61 -23.09 -11.73
C LEU A 20 32.53 -23.69 -10.66
N ALA A 21 32.82 -25.00 -10.72
CA ALA A 21 33.73 -25.66 -9.80
C ALA A 21 35.18 -25.13 -9.90
N ARG A 22 35.61 -24.69 -11.08
CA ARG A 22 36.96 -24.15 -11.34
C ARG A 22 37.12 -22.67 -10.97
N ILE A 23 36.02 -21.97 -10.70
CA ILE A 23 36.08 -20.57 -10.33
C ILE A 23 36.59 -20.47 -8.89
N GLU A 24 37.72 -19.80 -8.72
CA GLU A 24 38.32 -19.46 -7.41
C GLU A 24 37.68 -18.16 -6.88
N SER A 25 36.40 -18.25 -6.50
CA SER A 25 35.63 -17.17 -5.88
C SER A 25 34.71 -17.73 -4.79
N ASP A 26 34.59 -17.00 -3.69
CA ASP A 26 33.63 -17.32 -2.62
C ASP A 26 32.18 -16.97 -3.02
N LEU A 27 32.02 -16.14 -4.05
CA LEU A 27 30.73 -15.79 -4.64
C LEU A 27 30.65 -16.37 -6.05
N LYS A 28 29.97 -17.51 -6.19
CA LYS A 28 29.75 -18.21 -7.47
C LYS A 28 28.29 -18.06 -7.86
N ILE A 29 28.02 -17.28 -8.90
CA ILE A 29 26.68 -16.91 -9.30
C ILE A 29 26.34 -17.58 -10.63
N LEU A 30 25.26 -18.36 -10.60
CA LEU A 30 24.57 -18.89 -11.77
C LEU A 30 23.27 -18.12 -11.95
N TYR A 31 23.12 -17.39 -13.05
CA TYR A 31 21.83 -16.81 -13.42
C TYR A 31 20.98 -17.86 -14.13
N LEU A 32 19.72 -17.96 -13.69
CA LEU A 32 18.73 -18.86 -14.27
C LEU A 32 17.45 -18.06 -14.58
N PRO A 33 16.85 -18.21 -15.78
CA PRO A 33 15.55 -17.63 -16.06
C PRO A 33 14.49 -18.17 -15.09
N GLY A 34 13.69 -17.27 -14.54
CA GLY A 34 12.53 -17.61 -13.69
C GLY A 34 11.22 -17.47 -14.44
N ASN A 35 10.12 -17.18 -13.73
CA ASN A 35 8.81 -16.82 -14.31
C ASN A 35 8.38 -17.76 -15.46
N THR A 36 7.75 -17.26 -16.53
CA THR A 36 7.38 -18.04 -17.72
C THR A 36 8.60 -18.41 -18.59
N GLY A 37 9.74 -17.74 -18.39
CA GLY A 37 11.02 -18.09 -19.02
C GLY A 37 11.71 -19.33 -18.43
N LEU A 38 11.18 -19.92 -17.35
CA LEU A 38 11.79 -21.08 -16.67
C LEU A 38 12.02 -22.23 -17.66
N ILE A 39 13.09 -23.00 -17.44
CA ILE A 39 13.46 -24.15 -18.27
C ILE A 39 13.34 -25.41 -17.41
N PRO A 40 12.25 -26.21 -17.51
CA PRO A 40 12.01 -27.34 -16.61
C PRO A 40 13.13 -28.37 -16.63
N LEU A 41 13.76 -28.59 -17.78
CA LEU A 41 14.89 -29.51 -17.95
C LEU A 41 16.13 -29.06 -17.16
N VAL A 42 16.37 -27.74 -17.07
CA VAL A 42 17.50 -27.18 -16.33
C VAL A 42 17.23 -27.25 -14.83
N GLU A 43 16.04 -26.84 -14.38
CA GLU A 43 15.65 -26.93 -12.97
C GLU A 43 15.69 -28.38 -12.48
N SER A 44 15.10 -29.31 -13.24
CA SER A 44 15.13 -30.74 -12.92
C SER A 44 16.56 -31.28 -12.85
N TRP A 45 17.46 -30.81 -13.72
CA TRP A 45 18.86 -31.19 -13.63
C TRP A 45 19.51 -30.67 -12.36
N ILE A 46 19.27 -29.40 -12.00
CA ILE A 46 19.78 -28.79 -10.76
C ILE A 46 19.31 -29.58 -9.55
N PHE A 47 18.01 -29.89 -9.45
CA PHE A 47 17.45 -30.62 -8.30
C PHE A 47 18.08 -32.01 -8.14
N ASN A 48 18.26 -32.73 -9.25
CA ASN A 48 18.85 -34.08 -9.24
C ASN A 48 20.38 -34.10 -9.07
N ASN A 49 21.06 -32.96 -9.26
CA ASN A 49 22.52 -32.87 -9.24
C ASN A 49 23.04 -31.74 -8.33
N ALA A 50 22.24 -31.31 -7.35
CA ALA A 50 22.53 -30.13 -6.53
C ALA A 50 23.87 -30.22 -5.78
N HIS A 51 24.31 -31.42 -5.39
CA HIS A 51 25.64 -31.66 -4.83
C HIS A 51 26.80 -31.17 -5.71
N GLN A 52 26.62 -31.12 -7.04
CA GLN A 52 27.63 -30.59 -7.98
C GLN A 52 27.66 -29.05 -8.01
N LEU A 53 26.63 -28.40 -7.46
CA LEU A 53 26.46 -26.95 -7.38
C LEU A 53 26.53 -26.45 -5.92
N ARG A 54 27.16 -27.23 -5.03
CA ARG A 54 27.32 -26.84 -3.62
C ARG A 54 28.07 -25.50 -3.51
N GLY A 55 27.49 -24.56 -2.77
CA GLY A 55 28.01 -23.21 -2.59
C GLY A 55 27.72 -22.24 -3.74
N VAL A 56 26.99 -22.68 -4.78
CA VAL A 56 26.59 -21.81 -5.89
C VAL A 56 25.34 -21.04 -5.52
N HIS A 57 25.40 -19.72 -5.72
CA HIS A 57 24.27 -18.80 -5.66
C HIS A 57 23.49 -18.86 -6.97
N VAL A 58 22.29 -19.44 -6.94
CA VAL A 58 21.42 -19.48 -8.12
C VAL A 58 20.50 -18.27 -8.08
N PHE A 59 20.76 -17.31 -8.95
CA PHE A 59 20.02 -16.05 -9.02
C PHE A 59 18.83 -16.17 -9.97
N GLN A 60 17.62 -15.95 -9.46
CA GLN A 60 16.39 -15.87 -10.24
C GLN A 60 15.57 -14.65 -9.81
N THR A 61 15.15 -13.83 -10.77
CA THR A 61 14.30 -12.66 -10.48
C THR A 61 12.98 -13.08 -9.84
N LEU A 62 12.24 -14.01 -10.44
CA LEU A 62 11.00 -14.57 -9.90
C LEU A 62 10.99 -16.10 -10.06
N ALA A 63 11.09 -16.87 -8.98
CA ALA A 63 11.08 -18.33 -9.04
C ALA A 63 9.64 -18.90 -8.99
N LEU A 64 9.15 -19.44 -10.12
CA LEU A 64 7.88 -20.17 -10.23
C LEU A 64 8.03 -21.69 -10.19
N GLY A 65 9.26 -22.20 -10.33
CA GLY A 65 9.57 -23.62 -10.30
C GLY A 65 9.10 -24.33 -9.01
N PRO A 66 9.04 -25.66 -9.00
CA PRO A 66 8.46 -26.42 -7.91
C PRO A 66 9.24 -26.21 -6.59
N ALA A 67 8.53 -25.77 -5.55
CA ALA A 67 9.14 -25.43 -4.27
C ALA A 67 9.92 -26.60 -3.62
N HIS A 68 9.42 -27.83 -3.74
CA HIS A 68 10.09 -29.01 -3.20
C HIS A 68 11.47 -29.25 -3.82
N GLY A 69 11.62 -29.04 -5.13
CA GLY A 69 12.90 -29.20 -5.82
C GLY A 69 13.94 -28.19 -5.33
N TRP A 70 13.52 -26.95 -5.08
CA TRP A 70 14.38 -25.94 -4.48
C TRP A 70 14.78 -26.28 -3.04
N SER A 71 13.87 -26.81 -2.24
CA SER A 71 14.19 -27.30 -0.89
C SER A 71 15.23 -28.42 -0.90
N ASP A 72 15.10 -29.38 -1.81
CA ASP A 72 16.06 -30.48 -1.97
C ASP A 72 17.43 -29.97 -2.43
N ALA A 73 17.45 -28.98 -3.34
CA ALA A 73 18.69 -28.35 -3.79
C ALA A 73 19.40 -27.58 -2.67
N VAL A 74 18.65 -26.84 -1.86
CA VAL A 74 19.15 -26.12 -0.68
C VAL A 74 19.74 -27.09 0.35
N ALA A 75 19.09 -28.23 0.60
CA ALA A 75 19.60 -29.26 1.50
C ALA A 75 20.97 -29.82 1.06
N GLN A 76 21.27 -29.76 -0.25
CA GLN A 76 22.57 -30.16 -0.82
C GLN A 76 23.57 -28.99 -0.97
N GLY A 77 23.19 -27.79 -0.55
CA GLY A 77 24.05 -26.62 -0.46
C GLY A 77 23.98 -25.66 -1.65
N VAL A 78 22.97 -25.75 -2.52
CA VAL A 78 22.64 -24.68 -3.47
C VAL A 78 22.04 -23.50 -2.69
N ILE A 79 22.32 -22.27 -3.11
CA ILE A 79 21.84 -21.07 -2.40
C ILE A 79 20.97 -20.25 -3.36
N PRO A 80 19.63 -20.37 -3.30
CA PRO A 80 18.74 -19.52 -4.09
C PRO A 80 18.89 -18.06 -3.68
N VAL A 81 18.93 -17.19 -4.68
CA VAL A 81 19.02 -15.74 -4.52
C VAL A 81 17.95 -15.10 -5.39
N THR A 82 17.16 -14.21 -4.82
CA THR A 82 16.09 -13.55 -5.55
C THR A 82 15.93 -12.09 -5.13
N PRO A 83 15.72 -11.16 -6.07
CA PRO A 83 15.24 -9.82 -5.78
C PRO A 83 13.70 -9.71 -5.74
N PHE A 84 12.97 -10.78 -6.11
CA PHE A 84 11.52 -10.80 -6.07
C PHE A 84 10.97 -12.18 -5.70
N ILE A 85 10.43 -12.29 -4.48
CA ILE A 85 10.03 -13.60 -3.92
C ILE A 85 8.83 -14.20 -4.66
N GLY A 86 9.08 -15.32 -5.33
CA GLY A 86 8.08 -16.19 -5.94
C GLY A 86 7.69 -17.40 -5.06
N PRO A 87 6.60 -18.10 -5.40
CA PRO A 87 6.14 -19.28 -4.68
C PRO A 87 7.19 -20.41 -4.62
N GLY A 88 8.09 -20.51 -5.60
CA GLY A 88 9.13 -21.55 -5.61
C GLY A 88 10.14 -21.44 -4.47
N VAL A 89 10.36 -20.25 -3.91
CA VAL A 89 11.38 -20.01 -2.87
C VAL A 89 10.85 -19.29 -1.63
N ARG A 90 9.56 -18.93 -1.59
CA ARG A 90 8.96 -18.14 -0.50
C ARG A 90 9.18 -18.74 0.88
N GLU A 91 8.97 -20.05 1.04
CA GLU A 91 9.14 -20.72 2.33
C GLU A 91 10.61 -20.68 2.76
N LEU A 92 11.53 -21.01 1.85
CA LEU A 92 12.97 -20.96 2.07
C LEU A 92 13.45 -19.55 2.49
N VAL A 93 12.94 -18.49 1.87
CA VAL A 93 13.27 -17.12 2.27
C VAL A 93 12.77 -16.81 3.68
N ASN A 94 11.54 -17.21 4.00
CA ASN A 94 10.99 -17.00 5.34
C ASN A 94 11.73 -17.82 6.42
N GLU A 95 12.37 -18.92 6.06
CA GLU A 95 13.18 -19.76 6.94
C GLU A 95 14.66 -19.32 7.00
N GLY A 96 15.06 -18.29 6.23
CA GLY A 96 16.43 -17.82 6.16
C GLY A 96 17.37 -18.73 5.36
N LEU A 97 16.82 -19.65 4.57
CA LEU A 97 17.55 -20.63 3.75
C LEU A 97 17.77 -20.18 2.30
N ALA A 98 17.08 -19.13 1.85
CA ALA A 98 17.30 -18.45 0.58
C ALA A 98 17.53 -16.94 0.82
N LYS A 99 18.30 -16.31 -0.07
CA LYS A 99 18.62 -14.88 0.02
C LYS A 99 17.58 -14.05 -0.72
N ASN A 100 16.99 -13.07 -0.04
CA ASN A 100 16.23 -12.00 -0.68
C ASN A 100 17.09 -10.73 -0.76
N ILE A 101 17.22 -10.13 -1.94
CA ILE A 101 17.89 -8.84 -2.15
C ILE A 101 16.86 -7.79 -2.54
N ARG A 102 16.55 -6.90 -1.60
CA ARG A 102 15.53 -5.88 -1.85
C ARG A 102 16.04 -4.75 -2.72
N CYS A 103 15.33 -4.50 -3.82
CA CYS A 103 15.40 -3.29 -4.61
C CYS A 103 14.14 -3.18 -5.47
N ASN A 104 13.85 -1.98 -5.99
CA ASN A 104 12.82 -1.85 -7.03
C ASN A 104 13.26 -2.61 -8.28
N LEU A 105 12.30 -3.06 -9.08
CA LEU A 105 12.61 -3.86 -10.26
C LEU A 105 13.46 -3.08 -11.29
N SER A 106 13.28 -1.76 -11.38
CA SER A 106 14.14 -0.84 -12.16
C SER A 106 15.64 -0.91 -11.78
N GLN A 107 15.95 -1.29 -10.54
CA GLN A 107 17.31 -1.37 -10.02
C GLN A 107 17.94 -2.76 -10.13
N VAL A 108 17.17 -3.80 -10.46
CA VAL A 108 17.71 -5.17 -10.61
C VAL A 108 18.85 -5.23 -11.65
N PRO A 109 18.76 -4.57 -12.82
CA PRO A 109 19.88 -4.50 -13.77
C PRO A 109 21.16 -3.93 -13.16
N ARG A 110 21.06 -2.86 -12.36
CA ARG A 110 22.20 -2.28 -11.64
C ARG A 110 22.75 -3.23 -10.58
N LEU A 111 21.86 -3.84 -9.78
CA LEU A 111 22.20 -4.84 -8.77
C LEU A 111 23.03 -5.98 -9.40
N VAL A 112 22.58 -6.48 -10.54
CA VAL A 112 23.25 -7.54 -11.29
C VAL A 112 24.61 -7.06 -11.81
N ARG A 113 24.72 -5.89 -12.43
CA ARG A 113 26.02 -5.42 -12.96
C ARG A 113 27.07 -5.12 -11.88
N GLU A 114 26.65 -4.54 -10.76
CA GLU A 114 27.57 -3.98 -9.75
C GLU A 114 27.85 -4.93 -8.58
N HIS A 115 26.90 -5.80 -8.23
CA HIS A 115 26.98 -6.59 -6.99
C HIS A 115 26.75 -8.09 -7.19
N TRP A 116 25.96 -8.48 -8.20
CA TRP A 116 25.55 -9.86 -8.43
C TRP A 116 25.81 -10.31 -9.87
N LYS A 117 26.95 -9.90 -10.43
CA LYS A 117 27.32 -10.22 -11.81
C LYS A 117 27.47 -11.74 -11.95
N PRO A 118 26.71 -12.42 -12.82
CA PRO A 118 26.78 -13.86 -12.95
C PRO A 118 28.10 -14.27 -13.60
N GLN A 119 28.75 -15.31 -13.07
CA GLN A 119 29.85 -15.93 -13.80
C GLN A 119 29.32 -16.82 -14.92
N VAL A 120 28.16 -17.46 -14.69
CA VAL A 120 27.45 -18.22 -15.70
C VAL A 120 26.01 -17.72 -15.81
N ALA A 121 25.51 -17.52 -17.02
CA ALA A 121 24.08 -17.30 -17.27
C ALA A 121 23.52 -18.32 -18.26
N ILE A 122 22.34 -18.84 -17.93
CA ILE A 122 21.52 -19.64 -18.83
C ILE A 122 20.46 -18.72 -19.43
N ALA A 123 20.20 -18.85 -20.72
CA ALA A 123 19.19 -18.08 -21.44
C ALA A 123 18.23 -19.02 -22.16
N HIS A 124 16.93 -18.80 -22.01
CA HIS A 124 15.90 -19.49 -22.78
C HIS A 124 15.55 -18.61 -23.99
N VAL A 125 15.95 -19.03 -25.19
CA VAL A 125 15.95 -18.13 -26.35
C VAL A 125 15.14 -18.67 -27.52
N SER A 126 14.67 -17.76 -28.37
CA SER A 126 14.05 -18.08 -29.65
C SER A 126 15.02 -18.77 -30.60
N PRO A 127 14.55 -19.44 -31.67
CA PRO A 127 15.39 -19.80 -32.80
C PRO A 127 16.07 -18.56 -33.41
N PRO A 128 17.27 -18.71 -34.01
CA PRO A 128 17.95 -17.59 -34.63
C PRO A 128 17.23 -17.05 -35.87
N ASP A 129 17.34 -15.75 -36.16
CA ASP A 129 16.89 -15.20 -37.46
C ASP A 129 17.94 -15.47 -38.55
N GLN A 130 17.65 -15.01 -39.77
CA GLN A 130 18.57 -15.05 -40.90
C GLN A 130 19.92 -14.34 -40.65
N TYR A 131 20.03 -13.51 -39.61
CA TYR A 131 21.26 -12.82 -39.21
C TYR A 131 21.93 -13.48 -37.99
N GLY A 132 21.42 -14.62 -37.53
CA GLY A 132 21.96 -15.32 -36.36
C GLY A 132 21.65 -14.64 -35.03
N ARG A 133 20.69 -13.71 -34.97
CA ARG A 133 20.23 -13.09 -33.71
C ARG A 133 19.20 -13.98 -33.06
N VAL A 134 19.05 -13.92 -31.74
CA VAL A 134 17.98 -14.54 -30.95
C VAL A 134 17.37 -13.50 -30.02
N THR A 135 16.13 -13.71 -29.57
CA THR A 135 15.53 -12.93 -28.47
C THR A 135 15.44 -13.79 -27.22
N LEU A 136 15.50 -13.16 -26.04
CA LEU A 136 15.53 -13.83 -24.73
C LEU A 136 14.16 -14.34 -24.24
N GLY A 137 13.26 -14.63 -25.18
CA GLY A 137 11.97 -15.28 -24.90
C GLY A 137 11.05 -14.50 -23.95
N LEU A 138 10.22 -15.24 -23.20
CA LEU A 138 9.12 -14.69 -22.40
C LEU A 138 9.54 -13.69 -21.31
N ASN A 139 10.78 -13.77 -20.82
CA ASN A 139 11.35 -12.88 -19.80
C ASN A 139 12.36 -11.87 -20.36
N ALA A 140 12.29 -11.58 -21.66
CA ALA A 140 13.36 -10.89 -22.37
C ALA A 140 13.91 -9.64 -21.64
N GLY A 141 13.05 -8.75 -21.15
CA GLY A 141 13.47 -7.54 -20.44
C GLY A 141 14.06 -7.78 -19.05
N LEU A 142 13.62 -8.83 -18.34
CA LEU A 142 14.14 -9.24 -17.03
C LEU A 142 15.52 -9.89 -17.17
N ASP A 143 15.68 -10.77 -18.16
CA ASP A 143 16.87 -11.61 -18.32
C ASP A 143 18.02 -10.87 -19.01
N TYR A 144 17.72 -9.83 -19.81
CA TYR A 144 18.68 -9.16 -20.69
C TYR A 144 19.98 -8.76 -20.00
N THR A 145 19.91 -8.05 -18.88
CA THR A 145 21.12 -7.53 -18.23
C THR A 145 21.96 -8.66 -17.64
N ALA A 146 21.33 -9.66 -17.04
CA ALA A 146 22.05 -10.78 -16.43
C ALA A 146 22.74 -11.66 -17.46
N VAL A 147 22.04 -12.01 -18.55
CA VAL A 147 22.62 -12.81 -19.63
C VAL A 147 23.72 -12.04 -20.34
N ARG A 148 23.50 -10.77 -20.69
CA ARG A 148 24.48 -9.94 -21.41
C ARG A 148 25.75 -9.68 -20.60
N SER A 149 25.64 -9.47 -19.29
CA SER A 149 26.78 -9.18 -18.43
C SER A 149 27.59 -10.41 -18.01
N ALA A 150 27.04 -11.63 -18.14
CA ALA A 150 27.70 -12.84 -17.66
C ALA A 150 29.00 -13.17 -18.40
N ASP A 151 29.96 -13.76 -17.69
CA ASP A 151 31.26 -14.13 -18.25
C ASP A 151 31.16 -15.35 -19.18
N PHE A 152 30.31 -16.32 -18.83
CA PHE A 152 30.04 -17.53 -19.61
C PHE A 152 28.53 -17.68 -19.86
N LYS A 153 28.11 -17.90 -21.11
CA LYS A 153 26.70 -17.87 -21.51
C LYS A 153 26.27 -19.17 -22.18
N VAL A 154 25.13 -19.71 -21.76
CA VAL A 154 24.51 -20.90 -22.34
C VAL A 154 23.17 -20.52 -22.96
N ALA A 155 23.03 -20.69 -24.28
CA ALA A 155 21.75 -20.59 -24.96
C ALA A 155 21.06 -21.94 -24.97
N VAL A 156 19.87 -22.00 -24.38
CA VAL A 156 18.89 -23.06 -24.59
C VAL A 156 17.89 -22.55 -25.61
N VAL A 157 18.16 -22.88 -26.87
CA VAL A 157 17.33 -22.52 -28.02
C VAL A 157 16.12 -23.45 -28.03
N ASN A 158 14.92 -22.91 -27.86
CA ASN A 158 13.71 -23.71 -27.91
C ASN A 158 12.94 -23.42 -29.19
N GLU A 159 12.69 -24.44 -30.01
CA GLU A 159 11.96 -24.33 -31.29
C GLU A 159 10.53 -23.78 -31.11
N GLN A 160 9.95 -23.87 -29.90
CA GLN A 160 8.62 -23.33 -29.60
C GLN A 160 8.65 -21.91 -29.03
N MET A 161 9.81 -21.34 -28.72
CA MET A 161 9.93 -20.01 -28.11
C MET A 161 9.64 -18.91 -29.13
N PRO A 162 8.66 -17.99 -28.87
CA PRO A 162 8.40 -16.88 -29.77
C PRO A 162 9.59 -15.92 -29.84
N ARG A 163 9.58 -15.12 -30.90
CA ARG A 163 10.56 -14.08 -31.15
C ARG A 163 9.91 -12.71 -31.04
N TRP A 164 10.60 -11.75 -30.46
CA TRP A 164 10.14 -10.36 -30.43
C TRP A 164 10.62 -9.56 -31.64
N HIS A 165 9.86 -8.55 -32.03
CA HIS A 165 10.26 -7.62 -33.07
C HIS A 165 11.52 -6.85 -32.66
N ILE A 166 12.53 -6.84 -33.53
CA ILE A 166 13.81 -6.17 -33.31
C ILE A 166 13.86 -4.94 -34.20
N GLY A 167 13.81 -3.76 -33.59
CA GLY A 167 13.93 -2.48 -34.26
C GLY A 167 14.78 -1.51 -33.45
N MET A 168 15.31 -0.49 -34.13
CA MET A 168 16.04 0.60 -33.52
C MET A 168 15.30 1.90 -33.74
N TYR A 169 15.05 2.62 -32.65
CA TYR A 169 14.16 3.77 -32.69
C TYR A 169 14.71 4.91 -31.85
N TYR A 170 14.49 6.14 -32.31
CA TYR A 170 14.83 7.35 -31.58
C TYR A 170 13.57 7.93 -30.95
N ASP A 171 13.64 8.28 -29.67
CA ASP A 171 12.54 8.90 -28.94
C ASP A 171 12.90 10.36 -28.57
N PRO A 172 12.33 11.36 -29.27
CA PRO A 172 12.67 12.76 -29.04
C PRO A 172 12.41 13.28 -27.61
N PRO A 173 11.30 12.96 -26.92
CA PRO A 173 11.05 13.44 -25.55
C PRO A 173 12.12 13.04 -24.54
N THR A 174 12.71 11.86 -24.72
CA THR A 174 13.75 11.34 -23.83
C THR A 174 15.16 11.57 -24.37
N ASN A 175 15.30 11.93 -25.66
CA ASN A 175 16.56 12.05 -26.40
C ASN A 175 17.39 10.75 -26.32
N ARG A 176 16.72 9.60 -26.45
CA ARG A 176 17.34 8.27 -26.35
C ARG A 176 17.05 7.41 -27.58
N HIS A 177 17.94 6.46 -27.83
CA HIS A 177 17.73 5.37 -28.78
C HIS A 177 17.37 4.09 -28.03
N PHE A 178 16.38 3.36 -28.54
CA PHE A 178 15.90 2.12 -27.97
C PHE A 178 15.98 0.99 -28.99
N GLU A 179 16.62 -0.11 -28.60
CA GLU A 179 16.60 -1.37 -29.33
C GLU A 179 15.53 -2.28 -28.73
N THR A 180 14.53 -2.64 -29.53
CA THR A 180 13.46 -3.55 -29.09
C THR A 180 13.86 -5.01 -29.24
N GLY A 181 13.16 -5.87 -28.52
CA GLY A 181 13.25 -7.32 -28.61
C GLY A 181 14.34 -7.94 -27.73
N CYS A 182 15.16 -7.14 -27.05
CA CYS A 182 16.25 -7.59 -26.18
C CYS A 182 17.11 -8.67 -26.88
N ALA A 183 17.51 -8.38 -28.12
CA ALA A 183 18.18 -9.35 -28.96
C ALA A 183 19.66 -9.52 -28.60
N MET A 184 20.18 -10.71 -28.89
CA MET A 184 21.60 -11.04 -28.80
C MET A 184 21.99 -11.85 -30.04
N SER A 185 23.27 -11.85 -30.41
CA SER A 185 23.79 -12.79 -31.42
C SER A 185 23.99 -14.16 -30.79
N LEU A 186 23.59 -15.23 -31.49
CA LEU A 186 23.86 -16.60 -31.05
C LEU A 186 25.36 -16.87 -30.89
N SER A 187 26.21 -16.13 -31.62
CA SER A 187 27.67 -16.22 -31.50
C SER A 187 28.24 -15.63 -30.20
N GLU A 188 27.44 -14.90 -29.42
CA GLU A 188 27.82 -14.41 -28.08
C GLU A 188 27.73 -15.49 -27.01
N PHE A 189 27.16 -16.67 -27.32
CA PHE A 189 27.00 -17.77 -26.38
C PHE A 189 28.13 -18.80 -26.53
N ASP A 190 28.64 -19.28 -25.40
CA ASP A 190 29.71 -20.26 -25.36
C ASP A 190 29.22 -21.70 -25.62
N ILE A 191 27.99 -21.98 -25.17
CA ILE A 191 27.29 -23.25 -25.42
C ILE A 191 25.92 -22.95 -26.00
N VAL A 192 25.57 -23.71 -27.03
CA VAL A 192 24.23 -23.71 -27.63
C VAL A 192 23.66 -25.13 -27.53
N VAL A 193 22.47 -25.24 -26.96
CA VAL A 193 21.68 -26.47 -26.91
C VAL A 193 20.31 -26.20 -27.50
N HIS A 194 19.86 -27.09 -28.39
CA HIS A 194 18.51 -27.03 -28.94
C HIS A 194 17.57 -27.95 -28.16
N ILE A 195 16.36 -27.46 -27.89
CA ILE A 195 15.25 -28.22 -27.33
C ILE A 195 13.98 -27.93 -28.13
N ASN A 196 12.98 -28.80 -27.99
CA ASN A 196 11.65 -28.58 -28.54
C ASN A 196 10.63 -28.95 -27.46
N GLU A 197 10.56 -28.11 -26.43
CA GLU A 197 9.75 -28.34 -25.24
C GLU A 197 8.57 -27.36 -25.19
N PRO A 198 7.41 -27.77 -24.67
CA PRO A 198 6.32 -26.85 -24.39
C PRO A 198 6.78 -25.67 -23.52
N LEU A 199 6.28 -24.48 -23.82
CA LEU A 199 6.53 -23.30 -23.00
C LEU A 199 5.72 -23.36 -21.71
N HIS A 200 6.21 -22.69 -20.67
CA HIS A 200 5.44 -22.53 -19.45
C HIS A 200 4.28 -21.54 -19.70
N GLU A 201 3.05 -22.01 -19.48
CA GLU A 201 1.84 -21.19 -19.53
C GLU A 201 1.35 -20.90 -18.11
N HIS A 202 0.98 -19.66 -17.85
CA HIS A 202 0.38 -19.25 -16.59
C HIS A 202 -0.99 -18.62 -16.85
N LYS A 203 -2.02 -19.47 -16.91
CA LYS A 203 -3.40 -19.02 -17.10
C LYS A 203 -3.95 -18.43 -15.81
N MET A 204 -4.22 -17.13 -15.84
CA MET A 204 -4.83 -16.43 -14.73
C MET A 204 -6.34 -16.49 -14.83
N SER A 205 -6.94 -17.51 -14.22
CA SER A 205 -8.39 -17.56 -14.05
C SER A 205 -8.80 -16.68 -12.85
N PRO A 206 -9.77 -15.77 -13.00
CA PRO A 206 -10.40 -15.12 -11.86
C PRO A 206 -10.94 -16.19 -10.92
N LYS A 207 -10.81 -15.99 -9.60
CA LYS A 207 -11.57 -16.83 -8.68
C LYS A 207 -13.04 -16.43 -8.78
N ALA A 208 -13.90 -17.40 -9.02
CA ALA A 208 -15.33 -17.16 -9.25
C ALA A 208 -16.01 -16.40 -8.10
N ASP A 209 -15.54 -16.60 -6.87
CA ASP A 209 -16.03 -15.95 -5.65
C ASP A 209 -15.64 -14.46 -5.52
N GLN A 210 -14.72 -13.98 -6.35
CA GLN A 210 -14.21 -12.59 -6.31
C GLN A 210 -14.60 -11.75 -7.52
N GLN A 211 -15.30 -12.34 -8.49
CA GLN A 211 -15.56 -11.72 -9.79
C GLN A 211 -16.45 -10.47 -9.68
N GLU A 212 -17.52 -10.52 -8.89
CA GLU A 212 -18.44 -9.39 -8.70
C GLU A 212 -17.75 -8.20 -8.02
N GLN A 213 -16.99 -8.45 -6.95
CA GLN A 213 -16.27 -7.39 -6.24
C GLN A 213 -15.16 -6.79 -7.11
N ALA A 214 -14.45 -7.62 -7.90
CA ALA A 214 -13.45 -7.13 -8.85
C ALA A 214 -14.08 -6.30 -9.98
N ALA A 215 -15.28 -6.67 -10.45
CA ALA A 215 -16.03 -5.87 -11.41
C ALA A 215 -16.44 -4.51 -10.80
N ALA A 216 -16.91 -4.48 -9.55
CA ALA A 216 -17.22 -3.21 -8.86
C ALA A 216 -15.99 -2.30 -8.76
N VAL A 217 -14.81 -2.85 -8.40
CA VAL A 217 -13.55 -2.09 -8.41
C VAL A 217 -13.23 -1.55 -9.81
N ALA A 218 -13.40 -2.37 -10.84
CA ALA A 218 -13.15 -1.97 -12.23
C ALA A 218 -14.08 -0.85 -12.69
N GLU A 219 -15.37 -0.91 -12.36
CA GLU A 219 -16.35 0.14 -12.66
C GLU A 219 -16.02 1.46 -11.97
N HIS A 220 -15.56 1.43 -10.70
CA HIS A 220 -15.11 2.63 -10.00
C HIS A 220 -13.90 3.28 -10.68
N ILE A 221 -12.93 2.46 -11.09
CA ILE A 221 -11.76 2.93 -11.85
C ILE A 221 -12.20 3.51 -13.19
N PHE A 222 -13.03 2.79 -13.95
CA PHE A 222 -13.51 3.23 -15.25
C PHE A 222 -14.26 4.57 -15.16
N THR A 223 -15.17 4.70 -14.18
CA THR A 223 -15.93 5.94 -13.94
C THR A 223 -15.00 7.13 -13.67
N MET A 224 -13.98 6.93 -12.83
CA MET A 224 -12.99 7.97 -12.53
C MET A 224 -12.19 8.38 -13.78
N LEU A 225 -11.77 7.41 -14.61
CA LEU A 225 -11.01 7.71 -15.83
C LEU A 225 -11.90 8.36 -16.91
N ALA A 226 -13.18 8.00 -16.98
CA ALA A 226 -14.14 8.52 -17.95
C ALA A 226 -14.36 10.04 -17.81
N GLU A 227 -14.03 10.66 -16.67
CA GLU A 227 -14.05 12.11 -16.50
C GLU A 227 -13.08 12.85 -17.45
N TYR A 228 -12.06 12.15 -17.95
CA TYR A 228 -11.07 12.68 -18.90
C TYR A 228 -11.32 12.24 -20.34
N ALA A 229 -12.41 11.52 -20.60
CA ALA A 229 -12.73 11.06 -21.94
C ALA A 229 -12.91 12.24 -22.90
N ASP A 230 -12.47 12.07 -24.14
CA ASP A 230 -12.67 13.07 -25.18
C ASP A 230 -14.11 13.03 -25.75
N GLU A 231 -14.39 13.86 -26.76
CA GLU A 231 -15.72 13.93 -27.39
C GLU A 231 -16.18 12.59 -28.00
N SER A 232 -15.25 11.68 -28.32
CA SER A 232 -15.56 10.34 -28.83
C SER A 232 -15.83 9.31 -27.72
N GLY A 233 -15.56 9.67 -26.46
CA GLY A 233 -15.63 8.78 -25.31
C GLY A 233 -14.36 7.96 -25.09
N ASP A 234 -13.33 8.15 -25.92
CA ASP A 234 -12.04 7.47 -25.77
C ASP A 234 -11.20 8.13 -24.66
N LEU A 235 -10.39 7.32 -23.99
CA LEU A 235 -9.57 7.75 -22.86
C LEU A 235 -8.17 8.22 -23.34
N PRO A 236 -7.67 9.38 -22.86
CA PRO A 236 -6.33 9.85 -23.18
C PRO A 236 -5.21 9.05 -22.48
N HIS A 237 -5.58 8.11 -21.61
CA HIS A 237 -4.68 7.45 -20.69
C HIS A 237 -3.72 6.46 -21.35
N THR A 238 -2.48 6.43 -20.86
CA THR A 238 -1.56 5.30 -21.05
C THR A 238 -1.66 4.40 -19.83
N LEU A 239 -1.93 3.10 -20.00
CA LEU A 239 -2.15 2.21 -18.87
C LEU A 239 -0.94 1.30 -18.59
N GLN A 240 -0.62 1.18 -17.31
CA GLN A 240 0.06 0.01 -16.75
C GLN A 240 -0.96 -0.83 -15.98
N LEU A 241 -1.06 -2.10 -16.36
CA LEU A 241 -1.96 -3.06 -15.74
C LEU A 241 -1.12 -4.23 -15.21
N GLY A 242 -1.29 -4.54 -13.93
CA GLY A 242 -0.70 -5.73 -13.32
C GLY A 242 -1.43 -7.01 -13.73
N ILE A 243 -1.30 -8.03 -12.89
CA ILE A 243 -1.97 -9.32 -13.03
C ILE A 243 -3.06 -9.53 -11.98
N GLY A 244 -4.02 -10.39 -12.30
CA GLY A 244 -5.05 -10.85 -11.38
C GLY A 244 -6.47 -10.41 -11.76
N SER A 245 -7.42 -10.68 -10.88
CA SER A 245 -8.85 -10.44 -11.14
C SER A 245 -9.19 -8.97 -11.41
N ILE A 246 -8.57 -8.03 -10.68
CA ILE A 246 -8.86 -6.59 -10.83
C ILE A 246 -8.32 -6.03 -12.16
N PRO A 247 -7.03 -6.19 -12.52
CA PRO A 247 -6.56 -5.72 -13.83
C PRO A 247 -7.32 -6.34 -15.01
N ASN A 248 -7.67 -7.63 -14.93
CA ASN A 248 -8.49 -8.30 -15.93
C ASN A 248 -9.91 -7.72 -15.99
N ALA A 249 -10.52 -7.39 -14.85
CA ALA A 249 -11.83 -6.76 -14.81
C ALA A 249 -11.79 -5.35 -15.41
N VAL A 250 -10.75 -4.55 -15.13
CA VAL A 250 -10.58 -3.20 -15.73
C VAL A 250 -10.49 -3.30 -17.25
N ALA A 251 -9.66 -4.20 -17.78
CA ALA A 251 -9.55 -4.41 -19.22
C ALA A 251 -10.86 -4.94 -19.82
N GLY A 252 -11.56 -5.84 -19.11
CA GLY A 252 -12.88 -6.33 -19.49
C GLY A 252 -13.95 -5.24 -19.55
N THR A 253 -13.99 -4.34 -18.57
CA THR A 253 -14.91 -3.19 -18.56
C THR A 253 -14.64 -2.27 -19.75
N LEU A 254 -13.38 -1.94 -20.04
CA LEU A 254 -13.01 -1.15 -21.22
C LEU A 254 -13.45 -1.81 -22.54
N ALA A 255 -13.21 -3.12 -22.67
CA ALA A 255 -13.63 -3.89 -23.83
C ALA A 255 -15.15 -3.91 -24.00
N ALA A 256 -15.89 -4.16 -22.91
CA ALA A 256 -17.35 -4.20 -22.92
C ALA A 256 -17.98 -2.84 -23.22
N ALA A 257 -17.38 -1.76 -22.72
CA ALA A 257 -17.79 -0.39 -23.02
C ALA A 257 -17.36 0.08 -24.43
N ASN A 258 -16.53 -0.69 -25.13
CA ASN A 258 -15.92 -0.34 -26.41
C ASN A 258 -15.20 1.03 -26.34
N VAL A 259 -14.47 1.26 -25.24
CA VAL A 259 -13.72 2.48 -24.98
C VAL A 259 -12.23 2.21 -25.18
N SER A 260 -11.59 3.05 -25.97
CA SER A 260 -10.17 2.92 -26.27
C SER A 260 -9.31 3.68 -25.27
N VAL A 261 -8.03 3.31 -25.19
CA VAL A 261 -6.98 4.02 -24.46
C VAL A 261 -5.87 4.47 -25.42
N SER A 262 -5.11 5.48 -25.02
CA SER A 262 -4.02 6.03 -25.85
C SER A 262 -2.94 4.98 -26.12
N SER A 263 -2.42 4.32 -25.08
CA SER A 263 -1.42 3.26 -25.24
C SER A 263 -1.30 2.37 -23.99
N ILE A 264 -0.43 1.36 -24.06
CA ILE A 264 -0.01 0.51 -22.94
C ILE A 264 1.49 0.68 -22.73
N TRP A 265 1.88 1.03 -21.51
CA TRP A 265 3.24 0.97 -21.02
C TRP A 265 3.21 0.19 -19.72
N SER A 266 3.72 -1.03 -19.71
CA SER A 266 3.54 -1.93 -18.56
C SER A 266 4.79 -2.73 -18.26
N GLU A 267 4.99 -3.07 -16.99
CA GLU A 267 6.01 -4.04 -16.56
C GLU A 267 5.88 -5.34 -17.37
N MET A 268 4.63 -5.82 -17.54
CA MET A 268 4.32 -7.05 -18.25
C MET A 268 3.08 -6.94 -19.14
N PHE A 269 2.99 -7.82 -20.13
CA PHE A 269 1.77 -8.05 -20.92
C PHE A 269 1.13 -9.40 -20.55
N SER A 270 -0.19 -9.44 -20.49
CA SER A 270 -0.96 -10.64 -20.12
C SER A 270 -2.22 -10.82 -20.97
N ASN A 271 -2.83 -12.01 -20.90
CA ASN A 271 -4.09 -12.32 -21.60
C ASN A 271 -5.21 -11.32 -21.29
N GLY A 272 -5.24 -10.75 -20.08
CA GLY A 272 -6.30 -9.80 -19.68
C GLY A 272 -6.31 -8.52 -20.53
N VAL A 273 -5.16 -8.11 -21.07
CA VAL A 273 -5.03 -6.90 -21.90
C VAL A 273 -5.04 -7.24 -23.40
N LEU A 274 -4.84 -8.52 -23.75
CA LEU A 274 -4.83 -9.00 -25.14
C LEU A 274 -6.13 -8.69 -25.88
N ASP A 275 -7.27 -8.80 -25.19
CA ASP A 275 -8.57 -8.52 -25.80
C ASP A 275 -8.73 -7.05 -26.18
N LEU A 276 -8.13 -6.12 -25.44
CA LEU A 276 -8.10 -4.71 -25.83
C LEU A 276 -7.31 -4.51 -27.14
N TYR A 277 -6.18 -5.21 -27.28
CA TYR A 277 -5.39 -5.17 -28.51
C TYR A 277 -6.17 -5.72 -29.70
N ARG A 278 -6.76 -6.92 -29.57
CA ARG A 278 -7.53 -7.58 -30.64
C ARG A 278 -8.75 -6.79 -31.10
N ASN A 279 -9.38 -6.05 -30.18
CA ASN A 279 -10.52 -5.19 -30.50
C ASN A 279 -10.10 -3.79 -30.99
N GLY A 280 -8.79 -3.52 -31.16
CA GLY A 280 -8.31 -2.22 -31.64
C GLY A 280 -8.51 -1.07 -30.64
N LEU A 281 -8.68 -1.39 -29.36
CA LEU A 281 -8.93 -0.43 -28.27
C LEU A 281 -7.65 0.15 -27.67
N ILE A 282 -6.48 -0.22 -28.20
CA ILE A 282 -5.19 0.41 -27.87
C ILE A 282 -4.78 1.22 -29.10
N LYS A 283 -5.04 2.53 -29.08
CA LYS A 283 -4.93 3.37 -30.28
C LYS A 283 -3.48 3.60 -30.73
N ARG A 284 -2.53 3.58 -29.79
CA ARG A 284 -1.10 3.89 -30.01
C ARG A 284 -0.92 5.30 -30.58
N LEU A 285 -1.56 6.29 -29.94
CA LEU A 285 -1.56 7.69 -30.37
C LEU A 285 -0.54 8.48 -29.54
N GLY A 286 0.62 8.82 -30.09
CA GLY A 286 1.52 9.66 -29.30
C GLY A 286 2.65 10.41 -29.98
N GLY A 287 2.79 10.35 -31.31
CA GLY A 287 3.71 11.22 -32.05
C GLY A 287 5.17 11.11 -31.60
N THR A 288 5.50 10.04 -30.88
CA THR A 288 6.77 9.72 -30.22
C THR A 288 6.90 8.20 -30.21
N PHE A 289 8.13 7.70 -30.36
CA PHE A 289 8.37 6.26 -30.59
C PHE A 289 7.70 5.38 -29.53
N LEU A 290 7.84 5.77 -28.27
CA LEU A 290 7.41 5.01 -27.12
C LEU A 290 5.89 4.91 -26.96
N ARG A 291 5.12 5.81 -27.57
CA ARG A 291 3.65 5.79 -27.53
C ARG A 291 2.99 5.19 -28.76
N ASP A 292 3.73 5.08 -29.85
CA ASP A 292 3.29 4.41 -31.08
C ASP A 292 3.38 2.87 -30.97
N HIS A 293 3.86 2.35 -29.83
CA HIS A 293 4.02 0.92 -29.54
C HIS A 293 3.40 0.57 -28.18
N ILE A 294 3.12 -0.73 -27.99
CA ILE A 294 2.85 -1.33 -26.69
C ILE A 294 4.19 -1.69 -26.04
N VAL A 295 4.58 -0.94 -25.00
CA VAL A 295 5.89 -1.09 -24.34
C VAL A 295 5.78 -2.03 -23.15
N VAL A 296 6.58 -3.10 -23.16
CA VAL A 296 6.54 -4.15 -22.13
C VAL A 296 7.93 -4.70 -21.81
N GLY A 297 8.13 -5.20 -20.58
CA GLY A 297 9.39 -5.84 -20.17
C GLY A 297 9.38 -7.36 -20.40
N PHE A 298 8.29 -8.02 -20.04
CA PHE A 298 8.12 -9.46 -20.17
C PHE A 298 6.65 -9.85 -20.40
N VAL A 299 6.41 -11.13 -20.66
CA VAL A 299 5.08 -11.64 -21.03
C VAL A 299 4.70 -12.81 -20.12
N LEU A 300 3.46 -12.80 -19.64
CA LEU A 300 2.93 -13.83 -18.77
C LEU A 300 1.52 -14.21 -19.22
N GLY A 301 1.34 -15.45 -19.65
CA GLY A 301 0.05 -15.90 -20.16
C GLY A 301 0.09 -17.29 -20.77
N ASP A 302 -0.58 -17.44 -21.91
CA ASP A 302 -0.64 -18.69 -22.65
C ASP A 302 -0.05 -18.57 -24.07
N LYS A 303 -0.05 -19.70 -24.77
CA LYS A 303 0.51 -19.81 -26.12
C LYS A 303 -0.13 -18.83 -27.11
N ASP A 304 -1.42 -18.55 -27.00
CA ASP A 304 -2.12 -17.66 -27.93
C ASP A 304 -1.61 -16.22 -27.78
N LEU A 305 -1.43 -15.76 -26.54
CA LEU A 305 -0.78 -14.47 -26.26
C LEU A 305 0.64 -14.41 -26.84
N TYR A 306 1.43 -15.45 -26.60
CA TYR A 306 2.82 -15.51 -27.02
C TYR A 306 2.98 -15.42 -28.54
N TRP A 307 2.09 -16.07 -29.30
CA TRP A 307 2.10 -16.04 -30.76
C TRP A 307 1.50 -14.77 -31.35
N GLU A 308 0.55 -14.12 -30.68
CA GLU A 308 0.07 -12.79 -31.09
C GLU A 308 1.21 -11.75 -31.10
N MET A 309 2.12 -11.86 -30.14
CA MET A 309 3.27 -10.97 -30.01
C MET A 309 4.47 -11.38 -30.90
N HIS A 310 4.45 -12.57 -31.50
CA HIS A 310 5.58 -13.10 -32.26
C HIS A 310 5.89 -12.22 -33.48
N GLN A 311 7.06 -11.58 -33.48
CA GLN A 311 7.53 -10.64 -34.50
C GLN A 311 6.55 -9.50 -34.82
N ASN A 312 5.65 -9.21 -33.89
CA ASN A 312 4.65 -8.19 -34.10
C ASN A 312 5.26 -6.80 -33.81
N PRO A 313 5.34 -5.91 -34.81
CA PRO A 313 5.97 -4.61 -34.65
C PRO A 313 5.15 -3.64 -33.81
N ASP A 314 3.89 -3.95 -33.46
CA ASP A 314 3.11 -3.14 -32.52
C ASP A 314 3.68 -3.22 -31.09
N PHE A 315 4.48 -4.26 -30.77
CA PHE A 315 5.04 -4.49 -29.44
C PHE A 315 6.52 -4.11 -29.38
N ALA A 316 6.89 -3.33 -28.37
CA ALA A 316 8.26 -2.96 -28.05
C ALA A 316 8.68 -3.62 -26.73
N VAL A 317 9.36 -4.77 -26.83
CA VAL A 317 9.91 -5.47 -25.65
C VAL A 317 11.26 -4.86 -25.28
N LEU A 318 11.38 -4.27 -24.09
CA LEU A 318 12.57 -3.53 -23.66
C LEU A 318 13.14 -4.07 -22.33
N PRO A 319 14.44 -3.86 -22.05
CA PRO A 319 15.03 -4.12 -20.74
C PRO A 319 14.27 -3.45 -19.59
N GLN A 320 14.20 -4.13 -18.44
CA GLN A 320 13.43 -3.64 -17.29
C GLN A 320 13.93 -2.30 -16.73
N GLU A 321 15.23 -2.00 -16.90
CA GLU A 321 15.80 -0.69 -16.53
C GLU A 321 15.24 0.48 -17.35
N TYR A 322 14.57 0.22 -18.49
CA TYR A 322 13.85 1.25 -19.23
C TYR A 322 12.36 1.22 -18.93
N VAL A 323 11.75 0.03 -18.96
CA VAL A 323 10.30 -0.13 -18.75
C VAL A 323 9.88 0.36 -17.36
N ASN A 324 10.70 0.11 -16.34
CA ASN A 324 10.42 0.51 -14.96
C ASN A 324 11.14 1.79 -14.54
N ASP A 325 11.80 2.53 -15.43
CA ASP A 325 12.42 3.81 -15.06
C ASP A 325 11.33 4.87 -14.83
N PRO A 326 11.12 5.38 -13.60
CA PRO A 326 10.12 6.41 -13.36
C PRO A 326 10.38 7.68 -14.19
N ALA A 327 11.65 7.95 -14.54
CA ALA A 327 12.03 9.07 -15.39
C ALA A 327 11.65 8.87 -16.86
N LEU A 328 11.41 7.64 -17.32
CA LEU A 328 10.83 7.35 -18.63
C LEU A 328 9.31 7.26 -18.56
N ILE A 329 8.76 6.61 -17.53
CA ILE A 329 7.32 6.45 -17.33
C ILE A 329 6.60 7.80 -17.34
N LYS A 330 7.16 8.83 -16.68
CA LYS A 330 6.56 10.17 -16.60
C LYS A 330 6.32 10.85 -17.96
N HIS A 331 7.04 10.44 -19.02
CA HIS A 331 6.89 11.02 -20.36
C HIS A 331 5.62 10.52 -21.08
N ASN A 332 4.88 9.60 -20.48
CA ASN A 332 3.53 9.22 -20.87
C ASN A 332 2.55 10.09 -20.07
N PRO A 333 1.75 10.98 -20.68
CA PRO A 333 0.76 11.82 -20.05
C PRO A 333 -0.47 10.97 -19.79
N TYR A 334 -1.23 11.35 -18.77
CA TYR A 334 -2.34 10.55 -18.28
C TYR A 334 -1.90 9.11 -18.00
N MET A 335 -0.66 8.94 -17.52
CA MET A 335 -0.13 7.63 -17.16
C MET A 335 -0.88 7.12 -15.94
N VAL A 336 -1.57 6.00 -16.08
CA VAL A 336 -2.30 5.35 -15.00
C VAL A 336 -1.63 4.04 -14.67
N SER A 337 -1.13 3.93 -13.45
CA SER A 337 -0.62 2.65 -12.92
C SER A 337 -1.67 2.01 -12.03
N ILE A 338 -2.07 0.77 -12.32
CA ILE A 338 -3.04 0.03 -11.50
C ILE A 338 -2.35 -1.17 -10.86
N ASN A 339 -2.16 -1.10 -9.55
CA ASN A 339 -1.48 -2.14 -8.78
C ASN A 339 -2.35 -2.61 -7.60
N SER A 340 -2.16 -3.85 -7.16
CA SER A 340 -2.85 -4.39 -5.98
C SER A 340 -1.95 -4.43 -4.75
N THR A 341 -2.56 -4.58 -3.57
CA THR A 341 -1.84 -4.65 -2.29
C THR A 341 -2.43 -5.72 -1.38
N ILE A 342 -1.65 -6.12 -0.37
CA ILE A 342 -2.10 -6.98 0.72
C ILE A 342 -2.88 -6.16 1.74
N SER A 343 -2.39 -4.98 2.11
CA SER A 343 -3.10 -4.05 2.98
C SER A 343 -2.76 -2.59 2.68
N ALA A 344 -3.63 -1.69 3.13
CA ALA A 344 -3.40 -0.26 3.16
C ALA A 344 -3.76 0.29 4.55
N SER A 345 -2.95 1.21 5.09
CA SER A 345 -3.31 1.91 6.31
C SER A 345 -4.36 3.01 6.03
N VAL A 346 -5.10 3.45 7.04
CA VAL A 346 -6.04 4.58 6.90
C VAL A 346 -5.37 5.89 6.50
N THR A 347 -4.06 6.03 6.72
CA THR A 347 -3.25 7.20 6.29
C THR A 347 -2.72 7.10 4.86
N GLY A 348 -2.90 5.94 4.21
CA GLY A 348 -2.50 5.71 2.82
C GLY A 348 -1.17 4.97 2.63
N GLU A 349 -0.54 4.44 3.68
CA GLU A 349 0.64 3.59 3.52
C GLU A 349 0.26 2.23 2.96
N ILE A 350 0.98 1.77 1.95
CA ILE A 350 0.66 0.53 1.23
C ILE A 350 1.67 -0.56 1.60
N ALA A 351 1.19 -1.76 1.89
CA ALA A 351 2.03 -2.93 2.14
C ALA A 351 1.64 -4.07 1.19
N ALA A 352 2.45 -4.28 0.15
CA ALA A 352 2.20 -5.33 -0.86
C ALA A 352 3.12 -6.55 -0.74
N ALA A 353 4.18 -6.50 0.09
CA ALA A 353 5.23 -7.53 0.12
C ALA A 353 5.16 -8.50 1.31
N THR A 354 4.73 -8.02 2.48
CA THR A 354 4.81 -8.76 3.75
C THR A 354 3.48 -8.77 4.48
N MET A 355 3.18 -9.90 5.13
CA MET A 355 2.09 -10.03 6.09
C MET A 355 2.70 -10.20 7.47
N HIS A 356 2.63 -9.18 8.32
CA HIS A 356 3.40 -9.12 9.57
C HIS A 356 4.89 -9.34 9.24
N ARG A 357 5.57 -10.24 9.99
CA ARG A 357 6.98 -10.58 9.80
C ARG A 357 7.25 -11.59 8.68
N ARG A 358 6.25 -12.00 7.89
CA ARG A 358 6.40 -13.02 6.84
C ARG A 358 6.31 -12.44 5.44
N TYR A 359 7.23 -12.86 4.59
CA TYR A 359 7.27 -12.49 3.19
C TYR A 359 6.22 -13.23 2.38
N HIS A 360 5.45 -12.47 1.61
CA HIS A 360 4.55 -12.99 0.59
C HIS A 360 5.11 -12.76 -0.82
N SER A 361 5.69 -11.59 -1.06
CA SER A 361 6.34 -11.15 -2.30
C SER A 361 7.36 -10.05 -1.98
N ASP A 362 7.70 -9.21 -2.96
CA ASP A 362 8.51 -7.99 -2.80
C ASP A 362 7.87 -6.79 -3.53
N VAL A 363 8.52 -5.63 -3.45
CA VAL A 363 8.04 -4.36 -4.05
C VAL A 363 7.86 -4.46 -5.56
N GLY A 364 8.71 -5.22 -6.26
CA GLY A 364 8.69 -5.30 -7.73
C GLY A 364 8.77 -3.93 -8.38
N GLY A 365 7.99 -3.72 -9.45
CA GLY A 365 7.84 -2.41 -10.08
C GLY A 365 6.68 -1.57 -9.56
N GLN A 366 5.94 -1.99 -8.53
CA GLN A 366 4.77 -1.24 -8.04
C GLN A 366 5.16 0.21 -7.69
N ASN A 367 6.24 0.38 -6.94
CA ASN A 367 6.70 1.72 -6.56
C ASN A 367 7.31 2.49 -7.75
N ASP A 368 7.96 1.81 -8.69
CA ASP A 368 8.49 2.44 -9.91
C ASP A 368 7.37 3.09 -10.72
N PHE A 369 6.28 2.33 -10.95
CA PHE A 369 5.13 2.79 -11.71
C PHE A 369 4.28 3.82 -10.97
N ALA A 370 4.06 3.65 -9.67
CA ALA A 370 3.36 4.65 -8.87
C ALA A 370 4.11 5.98 -8.86
N LEU A 371 5.44 5.95 -8.74
CA LEU A 371 6.28 7.14 -8.80
C LEU A 371 6.23 7.80 -10.18
N GLY A 372 6.44 7.02 -11.24
CA GLY A 372 6.39 7.52 -12.62
C GLY A 372 5.03 8.12 -13.00
N ALA A 373 3.93 7.47 -12.60
CA ALA A 373 2.57 7.97 -12.79
C ALA A 373 2.32 9.26 -11.99
N SER A 374 2.84 9.38 -10.77
CA SER A 374 2.71 10.61 -9.98
C SER A 374 3.46 11.82 -10.58
N TRP A 375 4.49 11.57 -11.39
CA TRP A 375 5.27 12.59 -12.09
C TRP A 375 4.72 12.94 -13.48
N SER A 376 3.83 12.11 -14.01
CA SER A 376 3.20 12.29 -15.31
C SER A 376 2.17 13.42 -15.28
N GLU A 377 2.13 14.22 -16.35
CA GLU A 377 1.08 15.21 -16.55
C GLU A 377 -0.29 14.52 -16.65
N GLY A 378 -1.20 14.82 -15.71
CA GLY A 378 -2.51 14.15 -15.63
C GLY A 378 -2.45 12.70 -15.16
N GLY A 379 -1.28 12.20 -14.73
CA GLY A 379 -1.09 10.82 -14.31
C GLY A 379 -1.71 10.49 -12.94
N VAL A 380 -2.01 9.21 -12.74
CA VAL A 380 -2.65 8.70 -11.52
C VAL A 380 -2.06 7.36 -11.11
N ALA A 381 -1.54 7.28 -9.89
CA ALA A 381 -1.16 6.01 -9.26
C ALA A 381 -2.36 5.42 -8.51
N ILE A 382 -2.92 4.31 -9.01
CA ILE A 382 -4.08 3.62 -8.44
C ILE A 382 -3.64 2.35 -7.69
N ILE A 383 -4.06 2.24 -6.43
CA ILE A 383 -3.92 1.05 -5.61
C ILE A 383 -5.30 0.41 -5.42
N ALA A 384 -5.53 -0.71 -6.11
CA ALA A 384 -6.84 -1.34 -6.20
C ALA A 384 -6.85 -2.73 -5.55
N PHE A 385 -7.75 -2.95 -4.61
CA PHE A 385 -7.86 -4.22 -3.89
C PHE A 385 -9.26 -4.41 -3.28
N LEU A 386 -9.65 -5.67 -3.07
CA LEU A 386 -10.87 -5.96 -2.31
C LEU A 386 -10.70 -5.51 -0.85
N SER A 387 -11.71 -4.93 -0.24
CA SER A 387 -11.63 -4.36 1.12
C SER A 387 -11.40 -5.40 2.21
N THR A 388 -11.63 -6.68 1.91
CA THR A 388 -11.48 -7.82 2.82
C THR A 388 -10.74 -9.00 2.17
N ALA A 389 -10.29 -9.93 3.01
CA ALA A 389 -9.78 -11.23 2.59
C ALA A 389 -10.37 -12.34 3.48
N THR A 390 -10.64 -13.49 2.89
CA THR A 390 -11.01 -14.71 3.61
C THR A 390 -9.77 -15.53 3.92
N LEU A 391 -9.48 -15.75 5.20
CA LEU A 391 -8.38 -16.59 5.65
C LEU A 391 -8.69 -18.08 5.43
N LYS A 392 -7.67 -18.94 5.54
CA LYS A 392 -7.82 -20.41 5.34
C LYS A 392 -8.84 -21.07 6.27
N ASN A 393 -9.05 -20.51 7.45
CA ASN A 393 -10.04 -20.96 8.43
C ASN A 393 -11.47 -20.42 8.16
N GLY A 394 -11.67 -19.71 7.04
CA GLY A 394 -12.94 -19.09 6.66
C GLY A 394 -13.23 -17.74 7.33
N SER A 395 -12.39 -17.24 8.23
CA SER A 395 -12.62 -15.94 8.85
C SER A 395 -12.33 -14.79 7.88
N LEU A 396 -13.22 -13.82 7.83
CA LEU A 396 -13.05 -12.59 7.07
C LEU A 396 -12.18 -11.60 7.86
N VAL A 397 -11.22 -10.96 7.19
CA VAL A 397 -10.39 -9.89 7.75
C VAL A 397 -10.39 -8.68 6.84
N SER A 398 -10.26 -7.47 7.42
CA SER A 398 -10.10 -6.26 6.62
C SER A 398 -8.70 -6.14 6.05
N LYS A 399 -8.61 -5.63 4.82
CA LYS A 399 -7.36 -5.23 4.17
C LYS A 399 -7.05 -3.75 4.37
N ILE A 400 -8.01 -2.95 4.86
CA ILE A 400 -7.74 -1.60 5.37
C ILE A 400 -7.48 -1.72 6.87
N VAL A 401 -6.36 -1.18 7.33
CA VAL A 401 -5.91 -1.27 8.73
C VAL A 401 -5.72 0.12 9.30
N ALA A 402 -5.88 0.30 10.61
CA ALA A 402 -5.58 1.59 11.25
C ALA A 402 -4.07 1.87 11.18
N THR A 403 -3.26 0.87 11.51
CA THR A 403 -1.80 0.86 11.36
C THR A 403 -1.36 -0.53 10.93
N HIS A 404 -0.25 -0.61 10.20
CA HIS A 404 0.27 -1.91 9.79
C HIS A 404 0.81 -2.70 11.00
N PRO A 405 0.57 -4.02 11.07
CA PRO A 405 1.11 -4.85 12.14
C PRO A 405 2.65 -4.82 12.18
N GLU A 406 3.23 -4.98 13.37
CA GLU A 406 4.67 -4.99 13.57
C GLU A 406 5.41 -5.95 12.60
N GLY A 407 6.47 -5.45 11.97
CA GLY A 407 7.27 -6.20 11.00
C GLY A 407 6.73 -6.17 9.57
N THR A 408 5.57 -5.55 9.34
CA THR A 408 5.08 -5.25 7.99
C THR A 408 5.95 -4.17 7.36
N HIS A 409 6.29 -4.33 6.09
CA HIS A 409 7.06 -3.37 5.32
C HIS A 409 6.16 -2.61 4.35
N ASN A 410 6.31 -1.29 4.37
CA ASN A 410 5.67 -0.41 3.42
C ASN A 410 6.35 -0.58 2.04
N THR A 411 5.55 -0.85 1.01
CA THR A 411 6.00 -0.87 -0.39
C THR A 411 5.84 0.48 -1.05
N ILE A 412 4.83 1.27 -0.64
CA ILE A 412 4.65 2.67 -0.99
C ILE A 412 4.41 3.46 0.31
N SER A 413 5.19 4.54 0.52
CA SER A 413 4.98 5.49 1.63
C SER A 413 3.71 6.30 1.41
N ALA A 414 3.08 6.75 2.50
CA ALA A 414 1.98 7.71 2.45
C ALA A 414 2.36 9.03 1.73
N ASP A 415 3.65 9.35 1.63
CA ASP A 415 4.13 10.55 0.93
C ASP A 415 3.96 10.48 -0.59
N LEU A 416 3.81 9.27 -1.16
CA LEU A 416 3.53 9.12 -2.57
C LEU A 416 2.03 9.30 -2.80
N PRO A 417 1.59 10.31 -3.58
CA PRO A 417 0.18 10.62 -3.76
C PRO A 417 -0.48 9.54 -4.62
N VAL A 418 -1.34 8.73 -4.00
CA VAL A 418 -2.07 7.64 -4.65
C VAL A 418 -3.58 7.84 -4.56
N VAL A 419 -4.30 7.14 -5.44
CA VAL A 419 -5.75 6.91 -5.34
C VAL A 419 -5.95 5.46 -4.91
N VAL A 420 -6.78 5.22 -3.89
CA VAL A 420 -7.08 3.89 -3.39
C VAL A 420 -8.49 3.49 -3.81
N VAL A 421 -8.68 2.28 -4.33
CA VAL A 421 -9.97 1.79 -4.81
C VAL A 421 -10.30 0.42 -4.23
N THR A 422 -11.51 0.28 -3.71
CA THR A 422 -12.10 -1.01 -3.31
C THR A 422 -13.46 -1.19 -3.98
N GLU A 423 -14.13 -2.31 -3.75
CA GLU A 423 -15.49 -2.55 -4.20
C GLU A 423 -16.50 -1.52 -3.65
N TYR A 424 -16.14 -0.78 -2.60
CA TYR A 424 -17.00 0.25 -1.98
C TYR A 424 -16.79 1.66 -2.52
N GLY A 425 -15.79 1.90 -3.38
CA GLY A 425 -15.60 3.19 -4.04
C GLY A 425 -14.14 3.62 -4.16
N VAL A 426 -13.96 4.93 -4.36
CA VAL A 426 -12.67 5.60 -4.61
C VAL A 426 -12.31 6.53 -3.46
N ALA A 427 -11.08 6.43 -2.95
CA ALA A 427 -10.47 7.36 -2.02
C ALA A 427 -9.25 8.02 -2.68
N ASP A 428 -9.42 9.25 -3.16
CA ASP A 428 -8.31 10.04 -3.68
C ASP A 428 -7.49 10.63 -2.51
N LEU A 429 -6.25 10.21 -2.31
CA LEU A 429 -5.40 10.66 -1.19
C LEU A 429 -4.38 11.73 -1.62
N ARG A 430 -4.45 12.18 -2.88
CA ARG A 430 -3.51 13.14 -3.45
C ARG A 430 -3.76 14.52 -2.86
N MET A 431 -2.67 15.18 -2.42
CA MET A 431 -2.65 16.59 -2.01
C MET A 431 -3.68 16.98 -0.92
N VAL A 432 -3.97 16.06 0.00
CA VAL A 432 -4.89 16.28 1.13
C VAL A 432 -4.21 15.93 2.46
N ASP A 433 -4.69 16.54 3.53
CA ASP A 433 -4.20 16.29 4.88
C ASP A 433 -4.56 14.88 5.40
N ASP A 434 -3.88 14.44 6.46
CA ASP A 434 -4.08 13.10 7.05
C ASP A 434 -5.51 12.84 7.51
N ARG A 435 -6.21 13.88 7.98
CA ARG A 435 -7.60 13.76 8.40
C ARG A 435 -8.49 13.43 7.21
N ASP A 436 -8.37 14.17 6.12
CA ASP A 436 -9.13 13.94 4.90
C ASP A 436 -8.81 12.58 4.29
N ARG A 437 -7.55 12.15 4.33
CA ARG A 437 -7.14 10.81 3.91
C ARG A 437 -7.90 9.73 4.65
N VAL A 438 -7.95 9.81 5.97
CA VAL A 438 -8.63 8.81 6.80
C VAL A 438 -10.12 8.80 6.56
N LEU A 439 -10.76 9.98 6.47
CA LEU A 439 -12.18 10.05 6.16
C LEU A 439 -12.50 9.41 4.80
N ARG A 440 -11.67 9.64 3.78
CA ARG A 440 -11.80 9.00 2.46
C ARG A 440 -11.54 7.50 2.52
N MET A 441 -10.52 7.04 3.24
CA MET A 441 -10.24 5.61 3.41
C MET A 441 -11.38 4.86 4.13
N LEU A 442 -12.05 5.51 5.08
CA LEU A 442 -13.21 4.94 5.77
C LEU A 442 -14.42 4.76 4.85
N THR A 443 -14.63 5.62 3.85
CA THR A 443 -15.76 5.47 2.90
C THR A 443 -15.60 4.23 2.02
N ILE A 444 -14.37 3.81 1.74
CA ILE A 444 -14.04 2.65 0.90
C ILE A 444 -13.73 1.38 1.71
N ALA A 445 -13.78 1.45 3.05
CA ALA A 445 -13.65 0.27 3.90
C ALA A 445 -14.95 -0.55 3.91
N HIS A 446 -14.83 -1.86 4.17
CA HIS A 446 -15.98 -2.72 4.41
C HIS A 446 -16.84 -2.19 5.57
N PRO A 447 -18.18 -2.13 5.44
CA PRO A 447 -19.08 -1.56 6.45
C PRO A 447 -18.81 -2.06 7.87
N ASP A 448 -18.60 -3.37 8.04
CA ASP A 448 -18.33 -4.00 9.35
C ASP A 448 -17.09 -3.46 10.07
N TRP A 449 -16.10 -2.94 9.32
CA TRP A 449 -14.86 -2.40 9.89
C TRP A 449 -14.84 -0.88 9.99
N ARG A 450 -15.76 -0.14 9.38
CA ARG A 450 -15.72 1.35 9.38
C ARG A 450 -15.73 1.93 10.79
N GLN A 451 -16.60 1.42 11.65
CA GLN A 451 -16.68 1.88 13.05
C GLN A 451 -15.39 1.55 13.80
N TYR A 452 -14.86 0.34 13.64
CA TYR A 452 -13.62 -0.09 14.28
C TYR A 452 -12.41 0.73 13.78
N LEU A 453 -12.29 0.95 12.48
CA LEU A 453 -11.20 1.72 11.88
C LEU A 453 -11.28 3.20 12.28
N GLY A 454 -12.47 3.79 12.26
CA GLY A 454 -12.69 5.18 12.70
C GLY A 454 -12.46 5.34 14.21
N LYS A 455 -12.68 4.28 14.99
CA LYS A 455 -12.30 4.21 16.39
C LYS A 455 -10.76 4.22 16.51
N MET A 456 -10.09 3.26 15.88
CA MET A 456 -8.64 3.08 16.00
C MET A 456 -7.83 4.24 15.40
N SER A 457 -8.34 4.93 14.37
CA SER A 457 -7.65 6.06 13.75
C SER A 457 -7.51 7.27 14.68
N ARG A 458 -8.40 7.44 15.67
CA ARG A 458 -8.35 8.54 16.63
C ARG A 458 -7.15 8.48 17.58
N ALA A 459 -6.51 7.32 17.69
CA ALA A 459 -5.26 7.16 18.43
C ALA A 459 -4.04 7.73 17.67
N LEU A 460 -4.19 8.07 16.39
CA LEU A 460 -3.15 8.76 15.63
C LEU A 460 -3.20 10.27 15.97
N PRO A 461 -2.09 10.88 16.40
CA PRO A 461 -2.06 12.28 16.83
C PRO A 461 -2.69 13.25 15.80
N ALA A 462 -2.43 13.04 14.51
CA ALA A 462 -2.97 13.85 13.41
C ALA A 462 -4.51 13.79 13.23
N ILE A 463 -5.20 12.88 13.93
CA ILE A 463 -6.62 12.56 13.73
C ILE A 463 -7.42 12.68 15.05
N GLN A 464 -6.79 13.17 16.13
CA GLN A 464 -7.49 13.41 17.39
C GLN A 464 -8.69 14.34 17.19
N GLY A 465 -9.87 13.90 17.65
CA GLY A 465 -11.11 14.67 17.54
C GLY A 465 -11.79 14.63 16.17
N VAL A 466 -11.20 13.97 15.16
CA VAL A 466 -11.81 13.87 13.82
C VAL A 466 -13.12 13.10 13.85
N ASP A 467 -14.15 13.70 13.24
CA ASP A 467 -15.52 13.19 13.19
C ASP A 467 -16.10 12.85 14.58
N THR A 468 -15.60 13.49 15.63
CA THR A 468 -16.19 13.43 16.97
C THR A 468 -17.31 14.47 17.07
N ILE A 469 -16.93 15.75 17.15
CA ILE A 469 -17.80 16.92 17.08
C ILE A 469 -17.08 18.01 16.28
N SER A 470 -17.78 18.63 15.33
CA SER A 470 -17.25 19.78 14.58
C SER A 470 -17.03 20.99 15.49
N PRO A 471 -15.99 21.81 15.26
CA PRO A 471 -15.83 23.09 15.93
C PRO A 471 -17.08 23.98 15.76
N ARG A 472 -17.47 24.68 16.83
CA ARG A 472 -18.64 25.57 16.83
C ARG A 472 -18.31 26.92 17.45
N LEU A 473 -18.82 27.98 16.84
CA LEU A 473 -18.79 29.31 17.42
C LEU A 473 -19.91 29.44 18.45
N VAL A 474 -19.56 29.72 19.70
CA VAL A 474 -20.53 29.89 20.79
C VAL A 474 -20.42 31.29 21.41
N SER A 475 -21.54 31.81 21.92
CA SER A 475 -21.59 33.11 22.58
C SER A 475 -21.56 32.96 24.10
N LEU A 476 -20.72 33.75 24.75
CA LEU A 476 -20.66 33.91 26.20
C LEU A 476 -21.64 34.99 26.66
N ARG A 477 -21.97 35.01 27.96
CA ARG A 477 -22.93 35.99 28.51
C ARG A 477 -22.44 37.44 28.48
N ASN A 478 -21.14 37.66 28.46
CA ASN A 478 -20.52 38.97 28.28
C ASN A 478 -20.51 39.46 26.82
N GLY A 479 -21.06 38.67 25.88
CA GLY A 479 -21.11 39.00 24.45
C GLY A 479 -19.92 38.51 23.64
N ASP A 480 -18.88 37.95 24.27
CA ASP A 480 -17.75 37.37 23.55
C ASP A 480 -18.17 36.17 22.70
N ARG A 481 -17.53 36.03 21.54
CA ARG A 481 -17.63 34.83 20.71
C ARG A 481 -16.35 34.01 20.88
N VAL A 482 -16.52 32.72 21.13
CA VAL A 482 -15.43 31.78 21.42
C VAL A 482 -15.64 30.50 20.61
N ILE A 483 -14.56 29.77 20.36
CA ILE A 483 -14.59 28.51 19.62
C ILE A 483 -14.66 27.36 20.62
N LEU A 484 -15.61 26.46 20.42
CA LEU A 484 -15.72 25.19 21.14
C LEU A 484 -15.34 24.06 20.18
N ARG A 485 -14.32 23.28 20.53
CA ARG A 485 -13.83 22.19 19.67
C ARG A 485 -13.26 21.01 20.49
N PRO A 486 -13.11 19.83 19.86
CA PRO A 486 -12.28 18.75 20.41
C PRO A 486 -10.87 19.27 20.74
N ALA A 487 -10.31 18.79 21.85
CA ALA A 487 -8.92 19.02 22.18
C ALA A 487 -8.00 18.16 21.30
N THR A 488 -6.76 18.61 21.09
CA THR A 488 -5.71 17.87 20.38
C THR A 488 -4.39 17.94 21.16
N HIS A 489 -3.40 17.16 20.76
CA HIS A 489 -2.04 17.23 21.33
C HIS A 489 -1.39 18.62 21.17
N GLU A 490 -1.79 19.41 20.18
CA GLU A 490 -1.27 20.76 19.96
C GLU A 490 -1.67 21.73 21.08
N ASP A 491 -2.76 21.42 21.79
CA ASP A 491 -3.30 22.24 22.89
C ASP A 491 -2.45 22.17 24.15
N VAL A 492 -1.49 21.25 24.26
CA VAL A 492 -0.66 21.04 25.46
C VAL A 492 -0.01 22.35 25.93
N SER A 493 0.48 23.17 25.00
CA SER A 493 1.09 24.46 25.30
C SER A 493 0.10 25.46 25.91
N MET A 494 -1.08 25.61 25.30
CA MET A 494 -2.14 26.49 25.80
C MET A 494 -2.72 26.01 27.13
N ILE A 495 -2.88 24.70 27.30
CA ILE A 495 -3.37 24.08 28.54
C ILE A 495 -2.37 24.30 29.68
N LYS A 496 -1.07 24.23 29.39
CA LYS A 496 -0.02 24.56 30.36
C LYS A 496 -0.11 26.01 30.82
N SER A 497 -0.41 26.94 29.92
CA SER A 497 -0.63 28.36 30.23
C SER A 497 -1.96 28.64 30.93
N TYR A 498 -2.96 27.79 30.71
CA TYR A 498 -4.29 27.90 31.32
C TYR A 498 -4.31 27.46 32.79
N ILE A 499 -3.60 26.40 33.17
CA ILE A 499 -3.62 25.85 34.54
C ILE A 499 -3.27 26.90 35.63
N PRO A 500 -2.25 27.76 35.46
CA PRO A 500 -1.96 28.85 36.40
C PRO A 500 -3.09 29.87 36.56
N GLN A 501 -3.96 30.02 35.56
CA GLN A 501 -5.07 30.97 35.55
C GLN A 501 -6.31 30.46 36.33
N LEU A 502 -6.22 29.24 36.86
CA LEU A 502 -7.17 28.70 37.83
C LEU A 502 -6.84 29.20 39.24
N SER A 503 -7.84 29.52 40.03
CA SER A 503 -7.69 29.78 41.46
C SER A 503 -7.31 28.48 42.20
N ALA A 504 -6.75 28.58 43.41
CA ALA A 504 -6.47 27.40 44.24
C ALA A 504 -7.73 26.59 44.51
N GLN A 505 -8.85 27.28 44.77
CA GLN A 505 -10.16 26.65 44.96
C GLN A 505 -10.67 25.95 43.69
N ASP A 506 -10.53 26.55 42.52
CA ASP A 506 -10.96 25.91 41.26
C ASP A 506 -10.09 24.68 40.93
N ARG A 507 -8.79 24.69 41.26
CA ARG A 507 -7.94 23.49 41.16
C ARG A 507 -8.37 22.40 42.14
N GLU A 508 -8.55 22.75 43.41
CA GLU A 508 -8.98 21.80 44.44
C GLU A 508 -10.32 21.15 44.08
N THR A 509 -11.30 21.94 43.66
CA THR A 509 -12.61 21.42 43.28
C THR A 509 -12.61 20.64 41.96
N ARG A 510 -11.65 20.88 41.07
CA ARG A 510 -11.47 20.11 39.81
C ARG A 510 -10.79 18.76 40.03
N TYR A 511 -9.81 18.71 40.93
CA TYR A 511 -8.96 17.53 41.10
C TYR A 511 -9.16 16.81 42.43
N LEU A 512 -10.15 17.25 43.23
CA LEU A 512 -10.54 16.66 44.52
C LEU A 512 -9.35 16.49 45.49
N SER A 513 -8.40 17.43 45.46
CA SER A 513 -7.17 17.35 46.25
C SER A 513 -6.69 18.73 46.71
N THR A 514 -6.49 18.88 48.01
CA THR A 514 -6.00 20.09 48.69
C THR A 514 -4.50 20.34 48.50
N GLY A 515 -3.75 19.36 47.98
CA GLY A 515 -2.30 19.42 47.81
C GLY A 515 -1.82 19.53 46.36
N ILE A 516 -2.73 19.75 45.40
CA ILE A 516 -2.37 19.77 43.98
C ILE A 516 -1.65 21.07 43.61
N THR A 517 -0.45 20.96 43.05
CA THR A 517 0.37 22.10 42.66
C THR A 517 0.32 22.35 41.16
N ILE A 518 0.64 23.58 40.74
CA ILE A 518 0.70 23.93 39.32
C ILE A 518 1.76 23.07 38.62
N GLU A 519 2.90 22.83 39.28
CA GLU A 519 3.99 22.00 38.76
C GLU A 519 3.50 20.57 38.50
N SER A 520 2.76 19.97 39.42
CA SER A 520 2.23 18.60 39.23
C SER A 520 1.22 18.50 38.08
N LEU A 521 0.44 19.56 37.85
CA LEU A 521 -0.58 19.59 36.80
C LEU A 521 0.01 19.91 35.42
N THR A 522 1.09 20.69 35.40
CA THR A 522 1.84 21.11 34.20
C THR A 522 3.04 20.24 33.90
N ASP A 523 3.21 19.15 34.65
CA ASP A 523 4.23 18.13 34.42
C ASP A 523 4.16 17.60 32.98
N PRO A 524 5.25 17.64 32.21
CA PRO A 524 5.26 17.21 30.81
C PRO A 524 4.79 15.77 30.62
N GLU A 525 5.19 14.85 31.50
CA GLU A 525 4.80 13.44 31.41
C GLU A 525 3.30 13.26 31.68
N ARG A 526 2.72 14.03 32.61
CA ARG A 526 1.28 14.07 32.84
C ARG A 526 0.53 14.59 31.62
N LEU A 527 0.96 15.72 31.04
CA LEU A 527 0.28 16.31 29.87
C LEU A 527 0.39 15.40 28.65
N LYS A 528 1.56 14.81 28.40
CA LYS A 528 1.78 13.80 27.37
C LYS A 528 0.85 12.59 27.55
N ARG A 529 0.72 12.06 28.77
CA ARG A 529 -0.24 10.97 29.03
C ARG A 529 -1.67 11.38 28.68
N LEU A 530 -2.07 12.59 29.03
CA LEU A 530 -3.44 13.06 28.80
C LEU A 530 -3.74 13.34 27.33
N TYR A 531 -2.90 14.09 26.64
CA TYR A 531 -3.23 14.60 25.30
C TYR A 531 -2.54 13.86 24.16
N ASP A 532 -1.45 13.11 24.41
CA ASP A 532 -0.76 12.35 23.35
C ASP A 532 -1.07 10.86 23.44
N THR A 533 -1.22 10.31 24.65
CA THR A 533 -1.30 8.86 24.86
C THR A 533 -2.73 8.34 25.01
N THR A 534 -3.57 9.06 25.76
CA THR A 534 -4.90 8.56 26.13
C THR A 534 -6.04 9.24 25.38
N LEU A 535 -5.82 10.41 24.78
CA LEU A 535 -6.87 11.17 24.09
C LEU A 535 -7.25 10.50 22.75
N ASP A 536 -8.27 9.66 22.80
CA ASP A 536 -8.75 8.83 21.68
C ASP A 536 -10.24 9.07 21.34
N PHE A 537 -10.93 9.90 22.14
CA PHE A 537 -12.36 10.17 22.05
C PHE A 537 -13.25 8.93 22.11
N ILE A 538 -12.74 7.88 22.73
CA ILE A 538 -13.40 6.63 23.03
C ILE A 538 -13.33 6.43 24.53
N ASP A 539 -12.17 6.05 25.07
CA ASP A 539 -12.00 5.81 26.49
C ASP A 539 -11.62 7.11 27.20
N HIS A 540 -11.05 8.08 26.49
CA HIS A 540 -10.83 9.44 26.99
C HIS A 540 -11.08 10.50 25.92
N ALA A 541 -12.04 11.39 26.18
CA ALA A 541 -12.37 12.54 25.34
C ALA A 541 -12.09 13.85 26.06
N ALA A 542 -11.65 14.86 25.32
CA ALA A 542 -11.45 16.21 25.86
C ALA A 542 -11.93 17.29 24.88
N PHE A 543 -12.47 18.36 25.42
CA PHE A 543 -12.98 19.50 24.66
C PHE A 543 -12.48 20.80 25.28
N VAL A 544 -12.14 21.76 24.42
CA VAL A 544 -11.65 23.09 24.81
C VAL A 544 -12.59 24.17 24.31
N VAL A 545 -12.72 25.21 25.13
CA VAL A 545 -13.25 26.52 24.71
C VAL A 545 -12.07 27.46 24.59
N GLU A 546 -11.86 28.04 23.42
CA GLU A 546 -10.74 28.93 23.14
C GLU A 546 -11.15 30.27 22.54
N LYS A 547 -10.27 31.27 22.70
CA LYS A 547 -10.33 32.57 22.03
C LYS A 547 -8.91 33.06 21.84
N GLU A 548 -8.55 33.46 20.61
CA GLU A 548 -7.24 34.08 20.31
C GLU A 548 -6.05 33.27 20.85
N ASP A 549 -6.04 31.95 20.59
CA ASP A 549 -5.02 31.00 21.05
C ASP A 549 -4.86 30.91 22.59
N GLU A 550 -5.91 31.27 23.34
CA GLU A 550 -6.01 31.03 24.77
C GLU A 550 -7.14 30.05 25.09
N VAL A 551 -6.82 29.02 25.89
CA VAL A 551 -7.83 28.12 26.47
C VAL A 551 -8.54 28.83 27.62
N LEU A 552 -9.87 28.91 27.53
CA LEU A 552 -10.76 29.52 28.52
C LEU A 552 -11.46 28.49 29.40
N GLY A 553 -11.55 27.25 28.93
CA GLY A 553 -12.10 26.14 29.69
C GLY A 553 -11.87 24.79 29.03
N VAL A 554 -11.84 23.74 29.85
CA VAL A 554 -11.54 22.38 29.44
C VAL A 554 -12.50 21.42 30.11
N ALA A 555 -13.04 20.48 29.34
CA ALA A 555 -13.77 19.34 29.88
C ALA A 555 -13.15 18.03 29.42
N HIS A 556 -13.24 17.02 30.29
CA HIS A 556 -12.82 15.66 29.99
C HIS A 556 -13.93 14.67 30.32
N ALA A 557 -13.98 13.58 29.58
CA ALA A 557 -14.74 12.37 29.88
C ALA A 557 -13.81 11.16 29.87
N TYR A 558 -13.82 10.35 30.93
CA TYR A 558 -13.02 9.13 31.06
C TYR A 558 -13.93 7.93 31.24
N ARG A 559 -13.72 6.87 30.46
CA ARG A 559 -14.47 5.64 30.61
C ARG A 559 -13.99 4.88 31.85
N THR A 560 -14.90 4.58 32.77
CA THR A 560 -14.58 3.83 34.00
C THR A 560 -15.03 2.37 33.90
N SER A 561 -16.10 2.10 33.13
CA SER A 561 -16.58 0.76 32.80
C SER A 561 -17.37 0.80 31.49
N ASP A 562 -17.87 -0.35 31.03
CA ASP A 562 -18.64 -0.38 29.79
C ASP A 562 -19.86 0.57 29.84
N GLY A 563 -19.97 1.48 28.87
CA GLY A 563 -21.01 2.50 28.81
C GLY A 563 -20.97 3.64 29.85
N LEU A 564 -20.08 3.59 30.86
CA LEU A 564 -20.02 4.57 31.97
C LEU A 564 -18.80 5.49 31.87
N TYR A 565 -19.06 6.80 31.95
CA TYR A 565 -18.04 7.83 31.82
C TYR A 565 -18.05 8.82 32.97
N GLU A 566 -16.87 9.06 33.55
CA GLU A 566 -16.64 10.11 34.53
C GLU A 566 -16.36 11.44 33.84
N LEU A 567 -17.11 12.47 34.21
CA LEU A 567 -17.02 13.82 33.66
C LEU A 567 -16.25 14.74 34.58
N SER A 568 -15.51 15.67 33.97
CA SER A 568 -14.81 16.69 34.73
C SER A 568 -14.59 17.99 33.98
N PHE A 569 -14.70 19.12 34.70
CA PHE A 569 -14.82 20.46 34.11
C PHE A 569 -13.94 21.47 34.81
N SER A 570 -13.31 22.33 34.02
CA SER A 570 -12.66 23.54 34.52
C SER A 570 -12.90 24.70 33.57
N ARG A 571 -12.82 25.91 34.10
CA ARG A 571 -12.81 27.16 33.33
C ARG A 571 -11.91 28.17 34.02
N ARG A 572 -11.44 29.16 33.27
CA ARG A 572 -10.69 30.28 33.83
C ARG A 572 -11.50 30.99 34.91
N SER A 573 -10.86 31.31 36.03
CA SER A 573 -11.55 31.73 37.26
C SER A 573 -12.28 33.07 37.11
N ASP A 574 -11.69 34.01 36.40
CA ASP A 574 -12.23 35.33 36.04
C ASP A 574 -13.48 35.26 35.13
N LEU A 575 -13.64 34.19 34.36
CA LEU A 575 -14.78 33.97 33.47
C LEU A 575 -15.95 33.23 34.17
N ALA A 576 -16.08 33.41 35.48
CA ALA A 576 -17.16 32.83 36.26
C ALA A 576 -18.54 33.31 35.79
N GLY A 577 -19.46 32.36 35.63
CA GLY A 577 -20.85 32.66 35.26
C GLY A 577 -21.07 33.01 33.79
N GLN A 578 -20.03 32.94 32.94
CA GLN A 578 -20.12 33.30 31.51
C GLN A 578 -20.74 32.22 30.60
N GLY A 579 -21.11 31.05 31.15
CA GLY A 579 -21.77 29.97 30.40
C GLY A 579 -20.83 28.90 29.83
N ILE A 580 -19.51 29.02 30.02
CA ILE A 580 -18.50 28.07 29.51
C ILE A 580 -18.81 26.62 29.92
N GLY A 581 -19.08 26.36 31.20
CA GLY A 581 -19.40 25.01 31.68
C GLY A 581 -20.66 24.42 31.04
N SER A 582 -21.66 25.24 30.71
CA SER A 582 -22.86 24.79 30.01
C SER A 582 -22.56 24.38 28.57
N HIS A 583 -21.75 25.16 27.85
CA HIS A 583 -21.30 24.83 26.49
C HIS A 583 -20.44 23.56 26.46
N LEU A 584 -19.53 23.40 27.42
CA LEU A 584 -18.74 22.17 27.58
C LEU A 584 -19.62 20.94 27.87
N MET A 585 -20.67 21.09 28.68
CA MET A 585 -21.63 19.99 28.90
C MET A 585 -22.43 19.66 27.63
N CYS A 586 -22.78 20.67 26.82
CA CYS A 586 -23.46 20.46 25.53
C CYS A 586 -22.61 19.63 24.57
N VAL A 587 -21.33 19.95 24.40
CA VAL A 587 -20.46 19.19 23.48
C VAL A 587 -20.22 17.77 23.98
N LEU A 588 -20.08 17.57 25.30
CA LEU A 588 -19.96 16.24 25.88
C LEU A 588 -21.21 15.40 25.66
N TYR A 589 -22.39 16.00 25.81
CA TYR A 589 -23.66 15.33 25.51
C TYR A 589 -23.77 14.94 24.04
N ASP A 590 -23.46 15.84 23.11
CA ASP A 590 -23.48 15.55 21.68
C ASP A 590 -22.49 14.44 21.30
N TRP A 591 -21.26 14.50 21.85
CA TRP A 591 -20.25 13.47 21.66
C TRP A 591 -20.70 12.13 22.21
N ALA A 592 -21.28 12.10 23.41
CA ALA A 592 -21.80 10.90 24.04
C ALA A 592 -22.90 10.23 23.21
N ARG A 593 -23.81 11.02 22.62
CA ARG A 593 -24.83 10.50 21.71
C ARG A 593 -24.22 9.87 20.47
N LYS A 594 -23.16 10.47 19.92
CA LYS A 594 -22.47 9.95 18.74
C LYS A 594 -21.68 8.68 19.04
N CYS A 595 -21.05 8.59 20.21
CA CYS A 595 -20.17 7.48 20.59
C CYS A 595 -20.87 6.36 21.37
N GLY A 596 -22.18 6.45 21.60
CA GLY A 596 -22.96 5.39 22.26
C GLY A 596 -22.72 5.29 23.78
N VAL A 597 -22.40 6.41 24.44
CA VAL A 597 -22.28 6.47 25.90
C VAL A 597 -23.66 6.22 26.54
N GLN A 598 -23.69 5.45 27.63
CA GLN A 598 -24.95 5.10 28.30
C GLN A 598 -25.19 5.95 29.55
N THR A 599 -24.14 6.21 30.33
CA THR A 599 -24.27 6.88 31.63
C THR A 599 -23.07 7.79 31.88
N PHE A 600 -23.38 8.95 32.45
CA PHE A 600 -22.38 9.86 32.98
C PHE A 600 -22.37 9.82 34.50
N ARG A 601 -21.17 9.98 35.07
CA ARG A 601 -20.92 10.11 36.50
C ARG A 601 -19.96 11.27 36.78
N ALA A 602 -20.03 11.89 37.96
CA ALA A 602 -19.00 12.78 38.47
C ALA A 602 -19.05 12.86 40.00
N ASP A 603 -17.88 12.89 40.65
CA ASP A 603 -17.78 13.26 42.06
C ASP A 603 -17.58 14.79 42.18
N VAL A 604 -18.40 15.42 43.04
CA VAL A 604 -18.40 16.88 43.21
C VAL A 604 -18.37 17.23 44.69
N LEU A 605 -17.44 18.08 45.13
CA LEU A 605 -17.44 18.59 46.51
C LEU A 605 -18.73 19.34 46.84
N SER A 606 -19.58 18.75 47.68
CA SER A 606 -20.98 19.16 47.89
C SER A 606 -21.10 20.60 48.39
N VAL A 607 -20.18 21.00 49.27
CA VAL A 607 -20.19 22.34 49.90
C VAL A 607 -19.29 23.32 49.14
N ALA A 608 -18.14 22.86 48.66
CA ALA A 608 -17.14 23.72 48.03
C ALA A 608 -17.47 24.08 46.57
N ASN A 609 -18.36 23.32 45.89
CA ASN A 609 -18.71 23.56 44.49
C ASN A 609 -20.23 23.56 44.18
N PRO A 610 -21.03 24.46 44.82
CA PRO A 610 -22.48 24.50 44.64
C PRO A 610 -22.92 24.89 43.22
N ARG A 611 -22.05 25.55 42.46
CA ARG A 611 -22.31 25.92 41.05
C ARG A 611 -22.30 24.70 40.14
N MET A 612 -21.40 23.76 40.37
CA MET A 612 -21.32 22.52 39.58
C MET A 612 -22.52 21.63 39.83
N ILE A 613 -22.94 21.50 41.10
CA ILE A 613 -24.20 20.83 41.47
C ILE A 613 -25.40 21.48 40.78
N SER A 614 -25.42 22.82 40.71
CA SER A 614 -26.48 23.56 40.03
C SER A 614 -26.50 23.30 38.52
N LEU A 615 -25.34 23.15 37.85
CA LEU A 615 -25.28 22.76 36.44
C LEU A 615 -25.83 21.34 36.23
N PHE A 616 -25.43 20.38 37.06
CA PHE A 616 -25.91 19.00 36.92
C PHE A 616 -27.42 18.88 37.17
N ARG A 617 -27.96 19.58 38.17
CA ARG A 617 -29.41 19.67 38.40
C ARG A 617 -30.16 20.31 37.24
N LEU A 618 -29.60 21.35 36.60
CA LEU A 618 -30.18 21.96 35.40
C LEU A 618 -30.34 20.94 34.26
N TRP A 619 -29.42 19.99 34.17
CA TRP A 619 -29.45 18.87 33.22
C TRP A 619 -30.23 17.64 33.70
N LYS A 620 -30.87 17.73 34.86
CA LYS A 620 -31.63 16.66 35.53
C LYS A 620 -30.82 15.41 35.89
N PHE A 621 -29.54 15.58 36.24
CA PHE A 621 -28.80 14.50 36.89
C PHE A 621 -29.33 14.22 38.29
N SER A 622 -29.24 12.97 38.72
CA SER A 622 -29.36 12.58 40.12
C SER A 622 -28.12 13.07 40.87
N VAL A 623 -28.34 13.62 42.05
CA VAL A 623 -27.28 14.15 42.91
C VAL A 623 -27.50 13.61 44.30
N ASP A 624 -26.76 12.57 44.64
CA ASP A 624 -26.84 11.90 45.93
C ASP A 624 -25.62 12.26 46.79
N ARG A 625 -25.71 12.01 48.10
CA ARG A 625 -24.52 12.07 48.96
C ARG A 625 -23.66 10.85 48.67
N ASN A 626 -22.37 11.06 48.48
CA ASN A 626 -21.45 9.94 48.33
C ASN A 626 -21.38 9.17 49.66
N PRO A 627 -21.63 7.85 49.66
CA PRO A 627 -21.69 7.04 50.88
C PRO A 627 -20.32 6.83 51.52
N ASP A 628 -19.25 6.91 50.74
CA ASP A 628 -17.88 6.66 51.18
C ASP A 628 -17.18 7.96 51.63
N ASP A 629 -17.56 9.10 51.07
CA ASP A 629 -17.07 10.43 51.47
C ASP A 629 -18.22 11.44 51.60
N PRO A 630 -18.64 11.80 52.83
CA PRO A 630 -19.73 12.76 53.06
C PRO A 630 -19.48 14.17 52.54
N THR A 631 -18.23 14.50 52.16
CA THR A 631 -17.87 15.80 51.57
C THR A 631 -18.13 15.85 50.06
N LEU A 632 -18.37 14.70 49.44
CA LEU A 632 -18.66 14.53 48.03
C LEU A 632 -20.14 14.24 47.76
N SER A 633 -20.61 14.71 46.63
CA SER A 633 -21.86 14.30 46.01
C SER A 633 -21.53 13.41 44.82
N ASP A 634 -22.17 12.23 44.79
CA ASP A 634 -22.13 11.34 43.65
C ASP A 634 -23.21 11.79 42.66
N VAL A 635 -22.77 12.28 41.51
CA VAL A 635 -23.65 12.75 40.45
C VAL A 635 -23.70 11.69 39.37
N HIS A 636 -24.90 11.24 39.00
CA HIS A 636 -25.06 10.28 37.92
C HIS A 636 -26.30 10.55 37.07
N GLY A 637 -26.25 10.17 35.80
CA GLY A 637 -27.35 10.36 34.88
C GLY A 637 -27.24 9.47 33.67
N SER A 638 -28.31 8.73 33.37
CA SER A 638 -28.46 8.02 32.10
C SER A 638 -28.57 9.03 30.97
N LEU A 639 -27.92 8.79 29.84
CA LEU A 639 -28.00 9.67 28.67
C LEU A 639 -29.44 9.83 28.16
N LYS A 640 -30.33 8.86 28.47
CA LYS A 640 -31.77 8.91 28.14
C LYS A 640 -32.58 9.80 29.08
N GLU A 641 -32.10 10.05 30.29
CA GLU A 641 -32.85 10.73 31.37
C GLU A 641 -32.41 12.19 31.50
N ILE A 642 -31.14 12.47 31.28
CA ILE A 642 -30.62 13.83 31.32
C ILE A 642 -31.22 14.65 30.17
N THR A 643 -31.66 15.86 30.48
CA THR A 643 -32.35 16.73 29.52
C THR A 643 -31.45 17.92 29.17
N PRO A 644 -31.00 18.08 27.91
CA PRO A 644 -30.24 19.26 27.51
C PRO A 644 -31.10 20.52 27.65
N PRO A 645 -30.58 21.60 28.26
CA PRO A 645 -31.30 22.87 28.39
C PRO A 645 -31.64 23.49 27.03
N ALA A 646 -32.66 24.35 26.99
CA ALA A 646 -33.06 25.06 25.76
C ALA A 646 -31.86 25.84 25.18
N GLY A 647 -31.56 25.62 23.89
CA GLY A 647 -30.42 26.24 23.19
C GLY A 647 -29.13 25.41 23.17
N CYS A 648 -29.09 24.27 23.85
CA CYS A 648 -27.93 23.37 23.89
C CYS A 648 -27.80 22.49 22.63
N SER A 649 -28.93 22.15 21.99
CA SER A 649 -28.99 21.38 20.74
C SER A 649 -29.48 22.27 19.60
N ARG A 650 -28.54 22.76 18.78
CA ARG A 650 -28.79 23.02 17.36
C ARG A 650 -27.98 21.97 16.60
N ALA A 651 -28.54 20.77 16.45
CA ALA A 651 -28.07 19.87 15.41
C ALA A 651 -28.36 20.57 14.07
N ALA A 652 -27.30 21.04 13.42
CA ALA A 652 -27.29 21.27 11.98
C ALA A 652 -26.70 20.01 11.34
#